data_AF-A0A8B9XKF0-F1
#
_entry.id   AF-A0A8B9XKF0-F1
#
_cell.length_a   1.000
_cell.length_b   1.000
_cell.length_c   1.000
_cell.angle_alpha   90.00
_cell.angle_beta   90.00
_cell.angle_gamma   90.00
#
_symmetry.space_group_name_H-M   'P 1'
#
loop_
_entity.id
_entity.type
_entity.pdbx_description
1 polymer ?
#
loop_
_entity_poly.entity_id
_entity_poly.type
_entity_poly.pdbx_seq_one_letter_code
_entity_poly.pdbx_strand_id
1 'polypeptide(L)'
;MTPELMIRACTFYTGRLLKTHFHTWREIAIPPTNEDELLAEKMEAAIVYANFRLKKHVLHHWHSYVKNRKEQLRDALLRIQKMFHCYKMIVTLNKWRDRARHKFKKREDELMLKHELQLQKFSKLKFKTSSKEEYFFPEQFVSEGFLVGGTPEFDISQLPKRAILQIFSYLSLRDLVICGQVNRSWLLMTQMGSLWNGIDFSAVKNIITDKYIVSILQRWRLNVLRLNFRGCVLRLKTLRSVSFCKNLQELNVSDCPTLTDESMRYISESCPGVLYLNLSNTIITNRTMRLLPRYFYNLQNLSLAYCRKFTDKGLQYLNLGNGCHKLIYLDLSGCTQISVQGFRNIANSCSGIMHLTINDMPTLTDNCVKALVEKCHRISSVVLIGAPHISDSAFKALSGCDIKKIRFEGNKRITDACFKLIDKSYPNISHIYMVDCKGITDGSLKSLSPLKHLTVLNLANCVRIGDTGLKQFLDGPASTKIRELNLSNCIHLGDASMAKLSERCYNLNYLNLRNCEHLTDLGVEFIANIFSLVSVDLSGTDISNEGLMTLSRHRKLKELSVSECDKITDFGIQVFCKGSLTLEHLDVSYCPQLSDIIIKALAIYCINLTSLSVAGCPKITDSAMEMLSAKCHYLHILDVSGCILLTDQMLENLEMGCRQLRILKMQYCRLISKEAAIRMSSIVQHQEYSASNPPLWFGYDSEGKSLREKQNTSLKNSELTAKESTYNNEEEAV
;
A
#
# COMPACT_ATOMS: atom_id res chain seq x y z
N MET A 1 111.81 63.62 29.81
CA MET A 1 112.66 62.42 29.54
C MET A 1 112.86 62.38 28.04
N THR A 2 114.03 62.08 27.51
CA THR A 2 114.02 61.42 26.20
C THR A 2 113.64 59.97 26.51
N PRO A 3 112.35 59.61 26.40
CA PRO A 3 111.72 58.72 27.39
C PRO A 3 112.15 57.25 27.33
N GLU A 4 112.55 56.76 26.17
CA GLU A 4 112.90 55.36 25.94
C GLU A 4 114.18 54.89 26.65
N LEU A 5 115.12 55.79 26.93
CA LEU A 5 116.48 55.41 27.37
C LEU A 5 116.58 55.13 28.87
N MET A 6 115.88 55.86 29.74
CA MET A 6 115.87 55.54 31.18
C MET A 6 114.85 54.45 31.54
N ILE A 7 113.82 54.20 30.70
CA ILE A 7 112.93 53.01 30.80
C ILE A 7 113.74 51.71 30.63
N ARG A 8 114.70 51.70 29.69
CA ARG A 8 115.55 50.52 29.41
C ARG A 8 116.83 50.45 30.23
N ALA A 9 117.27 51.55 30.82
CA ALA A 9 118.57 51.55 31.50
C ALA A 9 118.59 50.63 32.70
N CYS A 10 117.53 50.56 33.50
CA CYS A 10 117.61 49.75 34.70
C CYS A 10 116.48 48.79 34.98
N THR A 11 115.76 48.49 33.91
CA THR A 11 115.51 47.08 33.55
C THR A 11 116.79 46.21 33.60
N PHE A 12 118.00 46.77 33.42
CA PHE A 12 119.30 46.07 33.63
C PHE A 12 119.49 45.53 35.05
N TYR A 13 119.40 46.37 36.09
CA TYR A 13 119.79 45.90 37.43
C TYR A 13 118.64 45.27 38.22
N THR A 14 117.39 45.53 37.82
CA THR A 14 116.22 44.73 38.24
C THR A 14 116.40 43.24 37.92
N GLY A 15 117.12 42.88 36.84
CA GLY A 15 117.47 41.50 36.56
C GLY A 15 118.44 40.89 37.59
N ARG A 16 119.30 41.70 38.21
CA ARG A 16 120.28 41.25 39.21
C ARG A 16 119.65 41.06 40.59
N LEU A 17 118.72 41.93 40.99
CA LEU A 17 117.91 41.73 42.21
C LEU A 17 117.02 40.47 42.12
N LEU A 18 116.53 40.16 40.92
CA LEU A 18 115.64 39.03 40.69
C LEU A 18 116.28 37.68 41.02
N LYS A 19 117.60 37.50 40.90
CA LYS A 19 118.26 36.20 41.15
C LYS A 19 118.68 36.00 42.60
N THR A 20 119.17 37.04 43.28
CA THR A 20 119.61 36.92 44.68
C THR A 20 118.45 36.84 45.65
N HIS A 21 117.35 37.55 45.39
CA HIS A 21 116.18 37.51 46.26
C HIS A 21 115.21 36.37 45.95
N PHE A 22 115.28 35.72 44.78
CA PHE A 22 114.40 34.59 44.49
C PHE A 22 114.61 33.42 45.46
N HIS A 23 115.86 33.22 45.89
CA HIS A 23 116.20 32.14 46.81
C HIS A 23 115.73 32.43 48.25
N THR A 24 115.71 33.71 48.65
CA THR A 24 115.15 34.17 49.94
C THR A 24 113.62 34.28 49.88
N TRP A 25 113.05 34.59 48.72
CA TRP A 25 111.60 34.65 48.50
C TRP A 25 110.99 33.25 48.58
N ARG A 26 111.63 32.20 48.05
CA ARG A 26 111.00 30.87 48.03
C ARG A 26 110.82 30.25 49.44
N GLU A 27 111.76 30.49 50.37
CA GLU A 27 111.61 29.97 51.74
C GLU A 27 110.68 30.81 52.62
N ILE A 28 110.46 32.09 52.29
CA ILE A 28 109.60 33.01 53.08
C ILE A 28 108.19 33.13 52.48
N ALA A 29 108.02 32.98 51.16
CA ALA A 29 106.78 33.30 50.45
C ALA A 29 105.82 32.12 50.27
N ILE A 30 106.19 30.90 50.69
CA ILE A 30 105.23 29.79 50.76
C ILE A 30 105.05 29.36 52.23
N PRO A 31 104.41 30.19 53.08
CA PRO A 31 103.71 29.69 54.24
C PRO A 31 102.49 28.87 53.76
N PRO A 32 102.10 27.79 54.47
CA PRO A 32 101.04 26.93 54.02
C PRO A 32 99.72 27.68 54.18
N THR A 33 98.86 27.65 53.15
CA THR A 33 97.45 27.25 53.23
C THR A 33 96.62 27.85 52.08
N ASN A 34 95.65 27.09 51.55
CA ASN A 34 94.25 27.23 51.97
C ASN A 34 93.31 26.37 51.11
N GLU A 35 92.83 25.27 51.68
CA GLU A 35 91.74 24.43 51.14
C GLU A 35 90.36 25.13 51.23
N ASP A 36 90.25 26.22 52.00
CA ASP A 36 89.01 26.96 52.24
C ASP A 36 88.46 27.67 51.00
N GLU A 37 89.32 28.15 50.09
CA GLU A 37 88.88 28.77 48.83
C GLU A 37 88.16 27.75 47.92
N LEU A 38 88.62 26.50 47.89
CA LEU A 38 88.02 25.46 47.06
C LEU A 38 86.62 25.06 47.55
N LEU A 39 86.37 25.15 48.85
CA LEU A 39 85.04 24.91 49.42
C LEU A 39 84.08 26.06 49.10
N ALA A 40 84.57 27.30 49.14
CA ALA A 40 83.80 28.49 48.78
C ALA A 40 83.34 28.44 47.31
N GLU A 41 84.22 28.06 46.37
CA GLU A 41 83.87 27.90 44.94
C GLU A 41 82.78 26.83 44.72
N LYS A 42 82.88 25.69 45.41
CA LYS A 42 81.86 24.63 45.30
C LYS A 42 80.50 25.07 45.84
N MET A 43 80.49 25.88 46.89
CA MET A 43 79.26 26.39 47.49
C MET A 43 78.58 27.42 46.59
N GLU A 44 79.34 28.31 45.94
CA GLU A 44 78.81 29.22 44.91
C GLU A 44 78.19 28.47 43.72
N ALA A 45 78.88 27.44 43.20
CA ALA A 45 78.36 26.65 42.09
C ALA A 45 77.03 25.95 42.44
N ALA A 46 76.87 25.47 43.68
CA ALA A 46 75.63 24.86 44.16
C ALA A 46 74.47 25.86 44.24
N ILE A 47 74.73 27.10 44.69
CA ILE A 47 73.74 28.19 44.75
C ILE A 47 73.25 28.55 43.34
N VAL A 48 74.17 28.67 42.37
CA VAL A 48 73.81 28.95 40.97
C VAL A 48 72.92 27.84 40.40
N TYR A 49 73.25 26.58 40.66
CA TYR A 49 72.45 25.45 40.19
C TYR A 49 71.05 25.39 40.83
N ALA A 50 70.94 25.65 42.14
CA ALA A 50 69.66 25.72 42.84
C ALA A 50 68.76 26.84 42.28
N ASN A 51 69.34 28.01 42.06
CA ASN A 51 68.63 29.15 41.45
C ASN A 51 68.16 28.85 40.02
N PHE A 52 68.96 28.15 39.22
CA PHE A 52 68.56 27.72 37.87
C PHE A 52 67.37 26.75 37.92
N ARG A 53 67.38 25.76 38.83
CA ARG A 53 66.25 24.84 39.02
C ARG A 53 64.97 25.55 39.42
N LEU A 54 65.07 26.53 40.32
CA LEU A 54 63.92 27.29 40.81
C LEU A 54 63.29 28.14 39.68
N LYS A 55 64.13 28.83 38.88
CA LYS A 55 63.68 29.55 37.67
C LYS A 55 63.01 28.60 36.67
N LYS A 56 63.58 27.43 36.41
CA LYS A 56 63.01 26.42 35.51
C LYS A 56 61.64 25.93 35.99
N HIS A 57 61.47 25.75 37.30
CA HIS A 57 60.20 25.30 37.89
C HIS A 57 59.10 26.36 37.77
N VAL A 58 59.42 27.62 38.08
CA VAL A 58 58.50 28.76 37.93
C VAL A 58 58.08 28.94 36.46
N LEU A 59 59.03 28.86 35.52
CA LEU A 59 58.75 28.95 34.07
C LEU A 59 57.84 27.82 33.58
N HIS A 60 58.01 26.59 34.07
CA HIS A 60 57.11 25.48 33.73
C HIS A 60 55.69 25.71 34.26
N HIS A 61 55.55 26.15 35.52
CA HIS A 61 54.24 26.46 36.08
C HIS A 61 53.55 27.60 35.34
N TRP A 62 54.29 28.66 35.02
CA TRP A 62 53.77 29.79 34.25
C TRP A 62 53.37 29.36 32.83
N HIS A 63 54.19 28.56 32.15
CA HIS A 63 53.87 28.05 30.81
C HIS A 63 52.61 27.17 30.83
N SER A 64 52.49 26.28 31.82
CA SER A 64 51.30 25.44 32.02
C SER A 64 50.05 26.29 32.27
N TYR A 65 50.15 27.30 33.14
CA TYR A 65 49.06 28.24 33.41
C TYR A 65 48.62 29.00 32.15
N VAL A 66 49.56 29.56 31.37
CA VAL A 66 49.26 30.29 30.14
C VAL A 66 48.62 29.38 29.09
N LYS A 67 49.09 28.14 28.96
CA LYS A 67 48.51 27.15 28.05
C LYS A 67 47.06 26.81 28.44
N ASN A 68 46.82 26.54 29.71
CA ASN A 68 45.48 26.22 30.22
C ASN A 68 44.52 27.42 30.06
N ARG A 69 45.00 28.65 30.31
CA ARG A 69 44.23 29.89 30.10
C ARG A 69 43.84 30.07 28.62
N LYS A 70 44.76 29.78 27.68
CA LYS A 70 44.48 29.81 26.24
C LYS A 70 43.45 28.75 25.82
N GLU A 71 43.51 27.55 26.39
CA GLU A 71 42.54 26.49 26.12
C GLU A 71 41.14 26.87 26.65
N GLN A 72 41.03 27.39 27.87
CA GLN A 72 39.76 27.88 28.43
C GLN A 72 39.14 29.00 27.59
N LEU A 73 39.94 29.95 27.10
CA LEU A 73 39.48 31.01 26.21
C LEU A 73 38.97 30.49 24.87
N ARG A 74 39.64 29.49 24.28
CA ARG A 74 39.16 28.84 23.05
C ARG A 74 37.84 28.10 23.29
N ASP A 75 37.73 27.39 24.40
CA ASP A 75 36.53 26.61 24.73
C ASP A 75 35.32 27.53 25.00
N ALA A 76 35.55 28.66 25.69
CA ALA A 76 34.55 29.71 25.87
C ALA A 76 34.12 30.33 24.52
N LEU A 77 35.07 30.62 23.64
CA LEU A 77 34.78 31.18 22.31
C LEU A 77 33.98 30.20 21.44
N LEU A 78 34.31 28.91 21.46
CA LEU A 78 33.55 27.85 20.79
C LEU A 78 32.13 27.72 21.33
N ARG A 79 31.93 27.84 22.64
CA ARG A 79 30.58 27.83 23.27
C ARG A 79 29.76 29.04 22.84
N ILE A 80 30.35 30.23 22.85
CA ILE A 80 29.69 31.46 22.39
C ILE A 80 29.34 31.36 20.90
N GLN A 81 30.24 30.86 20.06
CA GLN A 81 29.97 30.62 18.64
C GLN A 81 28.83 29.63 18.43
N LYS A 82 28.81 28.51 19.18
CA LYS A 82 27.69 27.56 19.15
C LYS A 82 26.37 28.21 19.57
N MET A 83 26.36 28.97 20.68
CA MET A 83 25.16 29.69 21.12
C MET A 83 24.68 30.70 20.08
N PHE A 84 25.59 31.46 19.48
CA PHE A 84 25.26 32.42 18.43
C PHE A 84 24.71 31.72 17.18
N HIS A 85 25.28 30.58 16.79
CA HIS A 85 24.80 29.79 15.67
C HIS A 85 23.41 29.20 15.94
N CYS A 86 23.18 28.64 17.13
CA CYS A 86 21.86 28.17 17.56
C CYS A 86 20.84 29.30 17.57
N TYR A 87 21.17 30.46 18.13
CA TYR A 87 20.27 31.61 18.16
C TYR A 87 19.95 32.13 16.75
N LYS A 88 20.97 32.29 15.89
CA LYS A 88 20.79 32.69 14.50
C LYS A 88 19.93 31.68 13.74
N MET A 89 20.10 30.39 13.98
CA MET A 89 19.31 29.32 13.36
C MET A 89 17.85 29.37 13.85
N ILE A 90 17.61 29.53 15.15
CA ILE A 90 16.25 29.69 15.73
C ILE A 90 15.55 30.91 15.13
N VAL A 91 16.21 32.06 15.06
CA VAL A 91 15.64 33.29 14.49
C VAL A 91 15.34 33.11 12.99
N THR A 92 16.24 32.46 12.25
CA THR A 92 16.06 32.19 10.81
C THR A 92 14.90 31.23 10.59
N LEU A 93 14.81 30.15 11.36
CA LEU A 93 13.72 29.18 11.31
C LEU A 93 12.38 29.80 11.69
N ASN A 94 12.35 30.66 12.71
CA ASN A 94 11.14 31.39 13.10
C ASN A 94 10.67 32.33 11.98
N LYS A 95 11.58 33.14 11.40
CA LYS A 95 11.24 34.01 10.27
C LYS A 95 10.79 33.23 9.03
N TRP A 96 11.41 32.09 8.76
CA TRP A 96 11.03 31.22 7.64
C TRP A 96 9.66 30.58 7.89
N ARG A 97 9.41 30.09 9.11
CA ARG A 97 8.11 29.57 9.56
C ARG A 97 7.02 30.62 9.42
N ASP A 98 7.25 31.86 9.85
CA ASP A 98 6.24 32.92 9.79
C ASP A 98 5.96 33.35 8.35
N ARG A 99 6.99 33.44 7.50
CA ARG A 99 6.84 33.69 6.07
C ARG A 99 6.14 32.53 5.34
N ALA A 100 6.43 31.29 5.71
CA ALA A 100 5.75 30.10 5.18
C ALA A 100 4.28 30.08 5.60
N ARG A 101 3.96 30.41 6.87
CA ARG A 101 2.58 30.54 7.37
C ARG A 101 1.81 31.63 6.64
N HIS A 102 2.41 32.80 6.40
CA HIS A 102 1.77 33.87 5.66
C HIS A 102 1.52 33.50 4.19
N LYS A 103 2.50 32.87 3.53
CA LYS A 103 2.35 32.39 2.14
C LYS A 103 1.33 31.25 2.02
N PHE A 104 1.26 30.37 3.03
CA PHE A 104 0.27 29.31 3.12
C PHE A 104 -1.13 29.89 3.30
N LYS A 105 -1.32 30.83 4.24
CA LYS A 105 -2.61 31.49 4.48
C LYS A 105 -3.10 32.24 3.24
N LYS A 106 -2.25 32.98 2.55
CA LYS A 106 -2.60 33.65 1.27
C LYS A 106 -3.05 32.64 0.20
N ARG A 107 -2.35 31.51 0.07
CA ARG A 107 -2.72 30.44 -0.87
C ARG A 107 -4.03 29.76 -0.48
N GLU A 108 -4.28 29.61 0.81
CA GLU A 108 -5.54 29.08 1.36
C GLU A 108 -6.70 30.03 1.06
N ASP A 109 -6.54 31.33 1.32
CA ASP A 109 -7.53 32.37 1.00
C ASP A 109 -7.82 32.44 -0.51
N GLU A 110 -6.78 32.34 -1.37
CA GLU A 110 -6.92 32.27 -2.82
C GLU A 110 -7.65 31.00 -3.30
N LEU A 111 -7.38 29.85 -2.68
CA LEU A 111 -8.07 28.58 -2.97
C LEU A 111 -9.53 28.62 -2.51
N MET A 112 -9.81 29.20 -1.34
CA MET A 112 -11.17 29.40 -0.81
C MET A 112 -11.97 30.33 -1.72
N LEU A 113 -11.41 31.47 -2.13
CA LEU A 113 -12.05 32.40 -3.06
C LEU A 113 -12.34 31.74 -4.42
N LYS A 114 -11.37 30.98 -4.95
CA LYS A 114 -11.58 30.20 -6.19
C LYS A 114 -12.67 29.13 -6.01
N HIS A 115 -12.76 28.54 -4.82
CA HIS A 115 -13.80 27.58 -4.48
C HIS A 115 -15.19 28.23 -4.42
N GLU A 116 -15.34 29.36 -3.74
CA GLU A 116 -16.60 30.13 -3.69
C GLU A 116 -17.07 30.55 -5.08
N LEU A 117 -16.16 31.07 -5.92
CA LEU A 117 -16.49 31.47 -7.29
C LEU A 117 -16.93 30.28 -8.17
N GLN A 118 -16.39 29.09 -7.95
CA GLN A 118 -16.79 27.88 -8.68
C GLN A 118 -18.14 27.33 -8.19
N LEU A 119 -18.40 27.36 -6.88
CA LEU A 119 -19.71 27.01 -6.33
C LEU A 119 -20.81 27.93 -6.87
N GLN A 120 -20.55 29.24 -6.96
CA GLN A 120 -21.49 30.17 -7.58
C GLN A 120 -21.74 29.90 -9.08
N LYS A 121 -20.75 29.37 -9.80
CA LYS A 121 -20.94 28.95 -11.21
C LYS A 121 -21.78 27.68 -11.29
N PHE A 122 -21.52 26.72 -10.41
CA PHE A 122 -22.26 25.47 -10.33
C PHE A 122 -23.73 25.71 -9.96
N SER A 123 -24.01 26.58 -8.98
CA SER A 123 -25.38 26.96 -8.64
C SER A 123 -26.10 27.67 -9.79
N LYS A 124 -25.43 28.55 -10.54
CA LYS A 124 -25.99 29.17 -11.75
C LYS A 124 -26.31 28.17 -12.87
N LEU A 125 -25.53 27.09 -13.00
CA LEU A 125 -25.83 25.99 -13.93
C LEU A 125 -27.12 25.27 -13.51
N LYS A 126 -27.30 25.01 -12.20
CA LYS A 126 -28.51 24.42 -11.64
C LYS A 126 -29.77 25.26 -11.94
N PHE A 127 -29.69 26.59 -11.80
CA PHE A 127 -30.80 27.50 -12.14
C PHE A 127 -31.13 27.54 -13.63
N LYS A 128 -30.16 27.29 -14.52
CA LYS A 128 -30.41 27.22 -15.97
C LYS A 128 -31.07 25.91 -16.39
N THR A 129 -30.82 24.82 -15.68
CA THR A 129 -31.49 23.53 -15.91
C THR A 129 -32.87 23.48 -15.25
N SER A 130 -33.07 24.16 -14.11
CA SER A 130 -34.39 24.22 -13.44
C SER A 130 -35.39 25.19 -14.07
N SER A 131 -34.96 26.04 -15.02
CA SER A 131 -35.83 27.00 -15.73
C SER A 131 -36.29 26.52 -17.11
N LYS A 132 -36.17 25.22 -17.39
CA LYS A 132 -36.75 24.58 -18.58
C LYS A 132 -37.49 23.29 -18.21
N GLU A 133 -38.66 23.45 -17.61
CA GLU A 133 -39.75 22.48 -17.76
C GLU A 133 -40.73 23.04 -18.79
N GLU A 134 -40.42 22.84 -20.07
CA GLU A 134 -41.42 22.75 -21.12
C GLU A 134 -40.95 21.69 -22.11
N TYR A 135 -41.81 20.70 -22.29
CA TYR A 135 -41.68 19.67 -23.31
C TYR A 135 -41.42 20.33 -24.67
N PHE A 136 -40.22 20.19 -25.20
CA PHE A 136 -39.95 20.42 -26.61
C PHE A 136 -39.06 19.31 -27.14
N PHE A 137 -39.70 18.37 -27.85
CA PHE A 137 -39.05 17.74 -28.99
C PHE A 137 -38.67 18.87 -29.97
N PRO A 138 -37.48 18.81 -30.58
CA PRO A 138 -37.38 19.33 -31.93
C PRO A 138 -36.87 18.24 -32.87
N GLU A 139 -37.78 17.84 -33.76
CA GLU A 139 -37.43 17.37 -35.09
C GLU A 139 -36.56 18.40 -35.82
N GLN A 140 -35.66 17.87 -36.64
CA GLN A 140 -35.14 18.44 -37.89
C GLN A 140 -35.06 19.97 -38.00
N PHE A 141 -33.84 20.49 -37.90
CA PHE A 141 -33.44 21.66 -38.68
C PHE A 141 -32.31 21.28 -39.63
N VAL A 142 -32.70 21.17 -40.91
CA VAL A 142 -31.80 21.25 -42.05
C VAL A 142 -31.46 22.72 -42.28
N SER A 143 -30.17 23.02 -42.29
CA SER A 143 -29.45 24.08 -42.99
C SER A 143 -30.16 25.41 -43.27
N GLU A 144 -29.62 26.50 -42.70
CA GLU A 144 -29.30 27.71 -43.46
C GLU A 144 -28.14 28.48 -42.80
N GLY A 145 -27.21 28.95 -43.62
CA GLY A 145 -25.83 29.20 -43.24
C GLY A 145 -25.55 30.53 -42.55
N PHE A 146 -24.54 30.52 -41.69
CA PHE A 146 -23.66 31.67 -41.44
C PHE A 146 -22.22 31.16 -41.30
N LEU A 147 -21.40 31.49 -42.29
CA LEU A 147 -19.94 31.46 -42.20
C LEU A 147 -19.48 32.50 -41.18
N VAL A 148 -18.64 32.10 -40.22
CA VAL A 148 -17.44 32.82 -39.74
C VAL A 148 -16.78 32.00 -38.62
N GLY A 149 -15.53 31.57 -38.84
CA GLY A 149 -14.60 31.16 -37.77
C GLY A 149 -14.63 29.68 -37.37
N GLY A 150 -14.47 28.75 -38.31
CA GLY A 150 -14.32 27.33 -37.99
C GLY A 150 -12.97 27.03 -37.32
N THR A 151 -12.98 26.68 -36.03
CA THR A 151 -12.02 25.69 -35.53
C THR A 151 -12.18 24.44 -36.41
N PRO A 152 -11.11 23.81 -36.93
CA PRO A 152 -11.28 22.61 -37.73
C PRO A 152 -11.98 21.57 -36.84
N GLU A 153 -13.19 21.14 -37.22
CA GLU A 153 -13.84 19.99 -36.61
C GLU A 153 -12.91 18.80 -36.84
N PHE A 154 -12.20 18.42 -35.78
CA PHE A 154 -11.28 17.31 -35.82
C PHE A 154 -12.10 16.02 -35.95
N ASP A 155 -12.15 15.45 -37.16
CA ASP A 155 -12.71 14.12 -37.37
C ASP A 155 -11.64 13.07 -37.08
N ILE A 156 -11.95 12.17 -36.15
CA ILE A 156 -11.09 11.06 -35.72
C ILE A 156 -10.67 10.17 -36.91
N SER A 157 -11.43 10.19 -38.01
CA SER A 157 -11.13 9.46 -39.24
C SER A 157 -9.84 9.92 -39.94
N GLN A 158 -9.37 11.14 -39.64
CA GLN A 158 -8.13 11.69 -40.19
C GLN A 158 -6.88 11.16 -39.46
N LEU A 159 -7.05 10.48 -38.32
CA LEU A 159 -5.94 9.89 -37.61
C LEU A 159 -5.34 8.69 -38.36
N PRO A 160 -4.03 8.41 -38.20
CA PRO A 160 -3.44 7.19 -38.71
C PRO A 160 -4.17 5.95 -38.18
N LYS A 161 -4.35 4.93 -39.04
CA LYS A 161 -5.02 3.67 -38.67
C LYS A 161 -4.51 3.06 -37.35
N ARG A 162 -3.22 3.17 -37.04
CA ARG A 162 -2.64 2.71 -35.76
C ARG A 162 -3.17 3.48 -34.55
N ALA A 163 -3.34 4.79 -34.66
CA ALA A 163 -3.88 5.62 -33.58
C ALA A 163 -5.37 5.32 -33.35
N ILE A 164 -6.15 5.18 -34.44
CA ILE A 164 -7.55 4.75 -34.37
C ILE A 164 -7.66 3.39 -33.68
N LEU A 165 -6.83 2.42 -34.06
CA LEU A 165 -6.79 1.11 -33.40
C LEU A 165 -6.48 1.21 -31.92
N GLN A 166 -5.51 2.04 -31.54
CA GLN A 166 -5.14 2.20 -30.14
C GLN A 166 -6.30 2.82 -29.34
N ILE A 167 -6.97 3.84 -29.88
CA ILE A 167 -8.15 4.46 -29.25
C ILE A 167 -9.27 3.43 -29.09
N PHE A 168 -9.64 2.75 -30.17
CA PHE A 168 -10.77 1.81 -30.20
C PHE A 168 -10.47 0.51 -29.44
N SER A 169 -9.20 0.17 -29.22
CA SER A 169 -8.81 -1.03 -28.45
C SER A 169 -9.15 -0.95 -26.96
N TYR A 170 -9.41 0.25 -26.43
CA TYR A 170 -9.87 0.44 -25.05
C TYR A 170 -11.39 0.33 -24.90
N LEU A 171 -12.13 0.26 -26.00
CA LEU A 171 -13.60 0.23 -25.98
C LEU A 171 -14.12 -1.18 -25.71
N SER A 172 -15.23 -1.26 -24.97
CA SER A 172 -15.94 -2.54 -24.79
C SER A 172 -16.65 -2.96 -26.09
N LEU A 173 -17.09 -4.22 -26.17
CA LEU A 173 -17.90 -4.69 -27.30
C LEU A 173 -19.16 -3.84 -27.48
N ARG A 174 -19.79 -3.39 -26.38
CA ARG A 174 -20.96 -2.51 -26.40
C ARG A 174 -20.61 -1.15 -27.01
N ASP A 175 -19.51 -0.56 -26.56
CA ASP A 175 -19.08 0.76 -27.01
C ASP A 175 -18.64 0.75 -28.47
N LEU A 176 -18.01 -0.34 -28.94
CA LEU A 176 -17.67 -0.52 -30.36
C LEU A 176 -18.92 -0.55 -31.25
N VAL A 177 -20.00 -1.21 -30.79
CA VAL A 177 -21.27 -1.23 -31.55
C VAL A 177 -21.88 0.18 -31.60
N ILE A 178 -21.89 0.90 -30.47
CA ILE A 178 -22.38 2.30 -30.40
C ILE A 178 -21.56 3.20 -31.33
N CYS A 179 -20.23 3.07 -31.32
CA CYS A 179 -19.34 3.81 -32.22
C CYS A 179 -19.69 3.55 -33.69
N GLY A 180 -20.03 2.31 -34.05
CA GLY A 180 -20.45 1.97 -35.41
C GLY A 180 -21.76 2.63 -35.86
N GLN A 181 -22.55 3.18 -34.94
CA GLN A 181 -23.82 3.85 -35.23
C GLN A 181 -23.67 5.36 -35.44
N VAL A 182 -22.50 5.94 -35.15
CA VAL A 182 -22.27 7.39 -35.22
C VAL A 182 -22.34 7.90 -36.66
N ASN A 183 -21.51 7.35 -37.56
CA ASN A 183 -21.52 7.67 -38.98
C ASN A 183 -20.81 6.57 -39.79
N ARG A 184 -20.85 6.67 -41.13
CA ARG A 184 -20.24 5.68 -42.03
C ARG A 184 -18.73 5.52 -41.84
N SER A 185 -18.03 6.59 -41.50
CA SER A 185 -16.59 6.57 -41.25
C SER A 185 -16.27 5.75 -40.00
N TRP A 186 -16.97 6.01 -38.90
CA TRP A 186 -16.86 5.28 -37.65
C TRP A 186 -17.27 3.82 -37.79
N LEU A 187 -18.31 3.53 -38.57
CA LEU A 187 -18.68 2.16 -38.91
C LEU A 187 -17.52 1.42 -39.58
N LEU A 188 -16.83 2.04 -40.55
CA LEU A 188 -15.68 1.43 -41.22
C LEU A 188 -14.50 1.24 -40.26
N MET A 189 -14.27 2.17 -39.33
CA MET A 189 -13.25 2.05 -38.28
C MET A 189 -13.52 0.87 -37.35
N THR A 190 -14.78 0.61 -36.98
CA THR A 190 -15.12 -0.56 -36.14
C THR A 190 -15.01 -1.90 -36.87
N GLN A 191 -14.96 -1.89 -38.21
CA GLN A 191 -14.70 -3.09 -39.01
C GLN A 191 -13.21 -3.46 -39.10
N MET A 192 -12.31 -2.81 -38.36
CA MET A 192 -10.90 -3.20 -38.39
C MET A 192 -10.71 -4.55 -37.69
N GLY A 193 -10.26 -5.57 -38.45
CA GLY A 193 -10.18 -6.95 -37.96
C GLY A 193 -9.40 -7.14 -36.66
N SER A 194 -8.36 -6.32 -36.43
CA SER A 194 -7.55 -6.36 -35.20
C SER A 194 -8.30 -5.94 -33.93
N LEU A 195 -9.40 -5.18 -34.05
CA LEU A 195 -10.29 -4.86 -32.92
C LEU A 195 -11.06 -6.09 -32.44
N TRP A 196 -11.17 -7.12 -33.30
CA TRP A 196 -11.94 -8.35 -33.03
C TRP A 196 -11.05 -9.52 -32.62
N ASN A 197 -9.79 -9.25 -32.26
CA ASN A 197 -8.86 -10.28 -31.77
C ASN A 197 -9.34 -10.90 -30.45
N GLY A 198 -9.95 -10.10 -29.58
CA GLY A 198 -10.56 -10.57 -28.34
C GLY A 198 -11.99 -10.09 -28.25
N ILE A 199 -12.94 -11.02 -28.15
CA ILE A 199 -14.36 -10.70 -28.04
C ILE A 199 -14.89 -11.17 -26.69
N ASP A 200 -15.38 -10.23 -25.90
CA ASP A 200 -16.02 -10.50 -24.61
C ASP A 200 -17.54 -10.38 -24.70
N PHE A 201 -18.22 -11.53 -24.74
CA PHE A 201 -19.68 -11.61 -24.72
C PHE A 201 -20.25 -11.65 -23.31
N SER A 202 -19.45 -11.88 -22.27
CA SER A 202 -19.91 -11.96 -20.89
C SER A 202 -20.49 -10.63 -20.38
N ALA A 203 -19.93 -9.50 -20.86
CA ALA A 203 -20.41 -8.16 -20.56
C ALA A 203 -21.81 -7.86 -21.14
N VAL A 204 -22.21 -8.59 -22.19
CA VAL A 204 -23.49 -8.38 -22.90
C VAL A 204 -24.40 -9.62 -22.85
N LYS A 205 -24.11 -10.58 -21.96
CA LYS A 205 -24.79 -11.89 -21.89
C LYS A 205 -26.31 -11.82 -21.74
N ASN A 206 -26.82 -10.74 -21.14
CA ASN A 206 -28.26 -10.52 -20.92
C ASN A 206 -28.97 -9.85 -22.10
N ILE A 207 -28.22 -9.31 -23.08
CA ILE A 207 -28.74 -8.47 -24.16
C ILE A 207 -28.52 -9.14 -25.52
N ILE A 208 -27.38 -9.83 -25.68
CA ILE A 208 -26.99 -10.40 -26.97
C ILE A 208 -27.75 -11.70 -27.29
N THR A 209 -28.13 -11.87 -28.56
CA THR A 209 -28.77 -13.10 -29.04
C THR A 209 -27.78 -14.01 -29.78
N ASP A 210 -28.06 -15.31 -29.80
CA ASP A 210 -27.28 -16.31 -30.55
C ASP A 210 -27.05 -15.90 -32.02
N LYS A 211 -28.06 -15.28 -32.66
CA LYS A 211 -27.98 -14.84 -34.06
C LYS A 211 -26.86 -13.81 -34.26
N TYR A 212 -26.74 -12.85 -33.35
CA TYR A 212 -25.69 -11.83 -33.41
C TYR A 212 -24.32 -12.44 -33.17
N ILE A 213 -24.19 -13.32 -32.17
CA ILE A 213 -22.93 -14.03 -31.89
C ILE A 213 -22.45 -14.78 -33.15
N VAL A 214 -23.34 -15.58 -33.75
CA VAL A 214 -23.00 -16.33 -34.97
C VAL A 214 -22.59 -15.40 -36.10
N SER A 215 -23.31 -14.28 -36.32
CA SER A 215 -22.96 -13.34 -37.38
C SER A 215 -21.59 -12.66 -37.18
N ILE A 216 -21.26 -12.31 -35.94
CA ILE A 216 -19.98 -11.71 -35.56
C ILE A 216 -18.86 -12.72 -35.79
N LEU A 217 -19.02 -13.96 -35.29
CA LEU A 217 -18.03 -15.01 -35.45
C LEU A 217 -17.85 -15.38 -36.92
N GLN A 218 -18.92 -15.48 -37.71
CA GLN A 218 -18.82 -15.77 -39.15
C GLN A 218 -18.00 -14.70 -39.89
N ARG A 219 -18.19 -13.42 -39.52
CA ARG A 219 -17.50 -12.29 -40.12
C ARG A 219 -16.02 -12.23 -39.73
N TRP A 220 -15.70 -12.50 -38.47
CA TRP A 220 -14.35 -12.26 -37.91
C TRP A 220 -13.57 -13.52 -37.54
N ARG A 221 -14.07 -14.72 -37.83
CA ARG A 221 -13.49 -16.03 -37.45
C ARG A 221 -11.98 -16.19 -37.66
N LEU A 222 -11.37 -15.54 -38.66
CA LEU A 222 -9.93 -15.64 -38.92
C LEU A 222 -9.08 -14.74 -38.00
N ASN A 223 -9.67 -13.68 -37.44
CA ASN A 223 -8.97 -12.73 -36.57
C ASN A 223 -9.19 -13.04 -35.08
N VAL A 224 -10.25 -13.79 -34.74
CA VAL A 224 -10.56 -14.12 -33.35
C VAL A 224 -9.47 -15.00 -32.74
N LEU A 225 -8.78 -14.46 -31.74
CA LEU A 225 -7.78 -15.16 -30.92
C LEU A 225 -8.31 -15.48 -29.52
N ARG A 226 -9.21 -14.66 -28.96
CA ARG A 226 -9.73 -14.82 -27.60
C ARG A 226 -11.25 -14.68 -27.60
N LEU A 227 -11.93 -15.63 -26.97
CA LEU A 227 -13.39 -15.62 -26.80
C LEU A 227 -13.75 -15.80 -25.32
N ASN A 228 -14.51 -14.86 -24.80
CA ASN A 228 -15.09 -14.95 -23.46
C ASN A 228 -16.62 -15.04 -23.53
N PHE A 229 -17.15 -16.21 -23.17
CA PHE A 229 -18.56 -16.54 -23.07
C PHE A 229 -19.03 -16.71 -21.62
N ARG A 230 -18.27 -16.26 -20.63
CA ARG A 230 -18.60 -16.52 -19.23
C ARG A 230 -20.06 -16.20 -18.89
N GLY A 231 -20.78 -17.18 -18.35
CA GLY A 231 -22.18 -17.01 -17.93
C GLY A 231 -23.20 -16.92 -19.08
N CYS A 232 -22.78 -17.13 -20.34
CA CYS A 232 -23.70 -17.06 -21.49
C CYS A 232 -24.49 -18.36 -21.63
N VAL A 233 -25.78 -18.23 -21.96
CA VAL A 233 -26.66 -19.36 -22.28
C VAL A 233 -26.68 -19.55 -23.79
N LEU A 234 -25.81 -20.42 -24.31
CA LEU A 234 -25.59 -20.60 -25.75
C LEU A 234 -26.29 -21.84 -26.29
N ARG A 235 -26.91 -21.73 -27.47
CA ARG A 235 -27.39 -22.92 -28.18
C ARG A 235 -26.24 -23.70 -28.80
N LEU A 236 -26.44 -25.00 -29.02
CA LEU A 236 -25.44 -25.87 -29.65
C LEU A 236 -24.97 -25.34 -31.03
N LYS A 237 -25.87 -24.74 -31.82
CA LYS A 237 -25.51 -24.13 -33.13
C LYS A 237 -24.51 -22.97 -32.96
N THR A 238 -24.64 -22.19 -31.90
CA THR A 238 -23.74 -21.07 -31.58
C THR A 238 -22.38 -21.58 -31.14
N LEU A 239 -22.34 -22.60 -30.28
CA LEU A 239 -21.10 -23.26 -29.89
C LEU A 239 -20.39 -23.91 -31.08
N ARG A 240 -21.14 -24.49 -32.02
CA ARG A 240 -20.58 -24.99 -33.28
C ARG A 240 -19.95 -23.88 -34.12
N SER A 241 -20.44 -22.64 -34.06
CA SER A 241 -19.83 -21.54 -34.80
C SER A 241 -18.43 -21.17 -34.30
N VAL A 242 -18.11 -21.47 -33.03
CA VAL A 242 -16.76 -21.32 -32.46
C VAL A 242 -15.75 -22.22 -33.16
N SER A 243 -16.16 -23.39 -33.66
CA SER A 243 -15.27 -24.32 -34.37
C SER A 243 -14.74 -23.74 -35.69
N PHE A 244 -15.31 -22.64 -36.19
CA PHE A 244 -14.80 -21.96 -37.37
C PHE A 244 -13.65 -20.97 -37.06
N CYS A 245 -13.41 -20.67 -35.79
CA CYS A 245 -12.34 -19.77 -35.33
C CYS A 245 -11.00 -20.52 -35.21
N LYS A 246 -10.37 -20.83 -36.34
CA LYS A 246 -9.18 -21.70 -36.39
C LYS A 246 -7.94 -21.14 -35.67
N ASN A 247 -7.87 -19.82 -35.50
CA ASN A 247 -6.75 -19.13 -34.84
C ASN A 247 -6.99 -18.90 -33.33
N LEU A 248 -8.04 -19.51 -32.77
CA LEU A 248 -8.40 -19.35 -31.37
C LEU A 248 -7.27 -19.85 -30.44
N GLN A 249 -6.86 -18.99 -29.52
CA GLN A 249 -5.82 -19.23 -28.51
C GLN A 249 -6.40 -19.25 -27.09
N GLU A 250 -7.43 -18.45 -26.81
CA GLU A 250 -8.06 -18.40 -25.50
C GLU A 250 -9.56 -18.60 -25.60
N LEU A 251 -10.08 -19.57 -24.84
CA LEU A 251 -11.52 -19.84 -24.76
C LEU A 251 -11.95 -19.88 -23.30
N ASN A 252 -12.80 -18.94 -22.91
CA ASN A 252 -13.49 -18.97 -21.62
C ASN A 252 -14.97 -19.27 -21.83
N VAL A 253 -15.40 -20.44 -21.36
CA VAL A 253 -16.81 -20.89 -21.35
C VAL A 253 -17.25 -21.23 -19.93
N SER A 254 -16.65 -20.57 -18.93
CA SER A 254 -17.03 -20.78 -17.54
C SER A 254 -18.48 -20.36 -17.29
N ASP A 255 -19.13 -20.99 -16.31
CA ASP A 255 -20.52 -20.70 -15.95
C ASP A 255 -21.51 -20.86 -17.13
N CYS A 256 -21.18 -21.67 -18.15
CA CYS A 256 -22.04 -21.94 -19.30
C CYS A 256 -22.81 -23.27 -19.11
N PRO A 257 -24.07 -23.25 -18.62
CA PRO A 257 -24.80 -24.48 -18.29
C PRO A 257 -25.16 -25.33 -19.52
N THR A 258 -25.19 -24.73 -20.70
CA THR A 258 -25.52 -25.40 -21.96
C THR A 258 -24.32 -26.06 -22.65
N LEU A 259 -23.11 -25.90 -22.11
CA LEU A 259 -21.92 -26.56 -22.64
C LEU A 259 -22.03 -28.07 -22.43
N THR A 260 -21.92 -28.82 -23.52
CA THR A 260 -21.98 -30.28 -23.53
C THR A 260 -20.67 -30.88 -24.05
N ASP A 261 -20.42 -32.16 -23.74
CA ASP A 261 -19.27 -32.88 -24.29
C ASP A 261 -19.29 -32.89 -25.84
N GLU A 262 -20.48 -32.90 -26.43
CA GLU A 262 -20.67 -32.85 -27.88
C GLU A 262 -20.27 -31.49 -28.48
N SER A 263 -20.63 -30.38 -27.82
CA SER A 263 -20.11 -29.06 -28.23
C SER A 263 -18.59 -28.96 -28.10
N MET A 264 -18.02 -29.53 -27.03
CA MET A 264 -16.58 -29.54 -26.82
C MET A 264 -15.84 -30.40 -27.85
N ARG A 265 -16.47 -31.45 -28.38
CA ARG A 265 -15.94 -32.23 -29.51
C ARG A 265 -15.72 -31.36 -30.75
N TYR A 266 -16.73 -30.61 -31.18
CA TYR A 266 -16.60 -29.73 -32.34
C TYR A 266 -15.50 -28.67 -32.16
N ILE A 267 -15.44 -28.07 -30.97
CA ILE A 267 -14.47 -27.01 -30.65
C ILE A 267 -13.05 -27.59 -30.63
N SER A 268 -12.84 -28.67 -29.89
CA SER A 268 -11.51 -29.28 -29.73
C SER A 268 -10.95 -29.79 -31.06
N GLU A 269 -11.77 -30.43 -31.89
CA GLU A 269 -11.35 -30.93 -33.21
C GLU A 269 -10.92 -29.83 -34.18
N SER A 270 -11.50 -28.64 -34.08
CA SER A 270 -11.30 -27.58 -35.07
C SER A 270 -10.35 -26.45 -34.61
N CYS A 271 -10.07 -26.35 -33.31
CA CYS A 271 -9.28 -25.27 -32.71
C CYS A 271 -8.06 -25.80 -31.93
N PRO A 272 -7.08 -26.47 -32.58
CA PRO A 272 -5.94 -27.07 -31.87
C PRO A 272 -4.95 -26.05 -31.28
N GLY A 273 -5.04 -24.77 -31.69
CA GLY A 273 -4.17 -23.67 -31.24
C GLY A 273 -4.48 -23.12 -29.85
N VAL A 274 -5.49 -23.65 -29.15
CA VAL A 274 -5.90 -23.15 -27.84
C VAL A 274 -4.81 -23.38 -26.78
N LEU A 275 -4.40 -22.29 -26.14
CA LEU A 275 -3.41 -22.22 -25.06
C LEU A 275 -4.07 -22.02 -23.68
N TYR A 276 -5.20 -21.33 -23.64
CA TYR A 276 -5.98 -21.08 -22.43
C TYR A 276 -7.40 -21.60 -22.59
N LEU A 277 -7.82 -22.48 -21.68
CA LEU A 277 -9.15 -23.05 -21.66
C LEU A 277 -9.73 -22.99 -20.25
N ASN A 278 -10.84 -22.27 -20.10
CA ASN A 278 -11.59 -22.21 -18.85
C ASN A 278 -12.96 -22.88 -19.03
N LEU A 279 -13.14 -24.02 -18.37
CA LEU A 279 -14.36 -24.83 -18.38
C LEU A 279 -15.10 -24.75 -17.05
N SER A 280 -14.74 -23.82 -16.17
CA SER A 280 -15.21 -23.84 -14.78
C SER A 280 -16.72 -23.73 -14.64
N ASN A 281 -17.26 -24.44 -13.65
CA ASN A 281 -18.68 -24.52 -13.35
C ASN A 281 -19.52 -24.96 -14.56
N THR A 282 -19.04 -25.96 -15.30
CA THR A 282 -19.78 -26.59 -16.41
C THR A 282 -20.09 -28.06 -16.13
N ILE A 283 -20.95 -28.65 -16.96
CA ILE A 283 -21.43 -30.04 -16.81
C ILE A 283 -20.59 -31.07 -17.60
N ILE A 284 -19.35 -30.73 -17.96
CA ILE A 284 -18.45 -31.61 -18.70
C ILE A 284 -18.19 -32.93 -17.95
N THR A 285 -18.01 -34.02 -18.71
CA THR A 285 -17.78 -35.35 -18.13
C THR A 285 -16.39 -35.88 -18.50
N ASN A 286 -16.11 -37.13 -18.11
CA ASN A 286 -14.93 -37.87 -18.55
C ASN A 286 -14.76 -37.92 -20.08
N ARG A 287 -15.83 -37.71 -20.87
CA ARG A 287 -15.76 -37.62 -22.32
C ARG A 287 -14.96 -36.40 -22.77
N THR A 288 -15.28 -35.20 -22.26
CA THR A 288 -14.49 -33.99 -22.56
C THR A 288 -13.04 -34.15 -22.11
N MET A 289 -12.81 -34.71 -20.93
CA MET A 289 -11.45 -34.94 -20.42
C MET A 289 -10.58 -35.80 -21.35
N ARG A 290 -11.19 -36.73 -22.10
CA ARG A 290 -10.50 -37.54 -23.12
C ARG A 290 -10.16 -36.75 -24.39
N LEU A 291 -10.93 -35.70 -24.70
CA LEU A 291 -10.73 -34.89 -25.90
C LEU A 291 -9.58 -33.89 -25.72
N LEU A 292 -9.41 -33.32 -24.51
CA LEU A 292 -8.42 -32.29 -24.23
C LEU A 292 -6.99 -32.68 -24.66
N PRO A 293 -6.41 -33.81 -24.19
CA PRO A 293 -5.05 -34.18 -24.55
C PRO A 293 -4.92 -34.67 -26.00
N ARG A 294 -6.04 -35.00 -26.66
CA ARG A 294 -6.05 -35.49 -28.04
C ARG A 294 -5.89 -34.36 -29.06
N TYR A 295 -6.47 -33.19 -28.79
CA TYR A 295 -6.54 -32.10 -29.76
C TYR A 295 -5.84 -30.81 -29.32
N PHE A 296 -5.74 -30.52 -28.02
CA PHE A 296 -5.07 -29.31 -27.51
C PHE A 296 -3.60 -29.59 -27.15
N TYR A 297 -2.74 -29.70 -28.15
CA TYR A 297 -1.33 -30.08 -27.98
C TYR A 297 -0.48 -29.03 -27.24
N ASN A 298 -0.91 -27.76 -27.29
CA ASN A 298 -0.18 -26.63 -26.72
C ASN A 298 -0.90 -26.01 -25.51
N LEU A 299 -1.85 -26.72 -24.90
CA LEU A 299 -2.59 -26.20 -23.76
C LEU A 299 -1.65 -25.87 -22.59
N GLN A 300 -1.69 -24.62 -22.14
CA GLN A 300 -0.85 -24.09 -21.07
C GLN A 300 -1.66 -23.75 -19.82
N ASN A 301 -2.92 -23.33 -19.97
CA ASN A 301 -3.77 -22.95 -18.84
C ASN A 301 -5.09 -23.71 -18.94
N LEU A 302 -5.41 -24.46 -17.89
CA LEU A 302 -6.65 -25.22 -17.80
C LEU A 302 -7.32 -24.97 -16.46
N SER A 303 -8.55 -24.48 -16.49
CA SER A 303 -9.40 -24.38 -15.31
C SER A 303 -10.58 -25.33 -15.44
N LEU A 304 -10.71 -26.24 -14.48
CA LEU A 304 -11.78 -27.22 -14.34
C LEU A 304 -12.59 -26.96 -13.07
N ALA A 305 -12.45 -25.79 -12.45
CA ALA A 305 -13.02 -25.50 -11.15
C ALA A 305 -14.54 -25.76 -11.12
N TYR A 306 -15.04 -26.32 -10.03
CA TYR A 306 -16.44 -26.67 -9.78
C TYR A 306 -17.09 -27.56 -10.85
N CYS A 307 -16.31 -28.22 -11.71
CA CYS A 307 -16.83 -29.23 -12.63
C CYS A 307 -16.99 -30.56 -11.91
N ARG A 308 -18.22 -30.90 -11.50
CA ARG A 308 -18.49 -32.03 -10.59
C ARG A 308 -18.74 -33.38 -11.26
N LYS A 309 -18.82 -33.43 -12.60
CA LYS A 309 -19.25 -34.64 -13.36
C LYS A 309 -18.11 -35.51 -13.91
N PHE A 310 -16.88 -35.03 -13.94
CA PHE A 310 -15.72 -35.88 -14.25
C PHE A 310 -15.19 -36.54 -12.97
N THR A 311 -14.46 -37.64 -13.10
CA THR A 311 -13.87 -38.39 -11.97
C THR A 311 -12.38 -38.63 -12.17
N ASP A 312 -11.72 -39.33 -11.25
CA ASP A 312 -10.32 -39.76 -11.39
C ASP A 312 -10.02 -40.46 -12.72
N LYS A 313 -11.02 -41.18 -13.29
CA LYS A 313 -10.94 -41.80 -14.62
C LYS A 313 -10.81 -40.76 -15.74
N GLY A 314 -11.50 -39.63 -15.63
CA GLY A 314 -11.35 -38.51 -16.56
C GLY A 314 -9.95 -37.92 -16.49
N LEU A 315 -9.41 -37.72 -15.28
CA LEU A 315 -8.05 -37.23 -15.08
C LEU A 315 -6.99 -38.21 -15.60
N GLN A 316 -7.24 -39.52 -15.52
CA GLN A 316 -6.37 -40.53 -16.11
C GLN A 316 -6.20 -40.33 -17.62
N TYR A 317 -7.23 -39.84 -18.31
CA TYR A 317 -7.15 -39.60 -19.75
C TYR A 317 -6.19 -38.49 -20.13
N LEU A 318 -5.84 -37.57 -19.21
CA LEU A 318 -4.82 -36.56 -19.45
C LEU A 318 -3.45 -37.19 -19.76
N ASN A 319 -3.21 -38.43 -19.33
CA ASN A 319 -2.01 -39.20 -19.63
C ASN A 319 -2.05 -39.86 -21.03
N LEU A 320 -3.24 -39.97 -21.64
CA LEU A 320 -3.41 -40.63 -22.93
C LEU A 320 -3.27 -39.63 -24.08
N GLY A 321 -2.04 -39.40 -24.54
CA GLY A 321 -1.75 -38.62 -25.73
C GLY A 321 -0.55 -37.67 -25.57
N ASN A 322 -0.36 -36.80 -26.56
CA ASN A 322 0.69 -35.79 -26.57
C ASN A 322 0.21 -34.42 -26.07
N GLY A 323 -0.99 -34.28 -25.50
CA GLY A 323 -1.52 -33.01 -25.00
C GLY A 323 -1.36 -32.83 -23.49
N CYS A 324 -1.46 -31.60 -23.00
CA CYS A 324 -1.36 -31.19 -21.58
C CYS A 324 0.02 -31.31 -20.89
N HIS A 325 1.06 -31.87 -21.52
CA HIS A 325 2.43 -31.87 -20.96
C HIS A 325 3.05 -30.45 -20.85
N LYS A 326 2.52 -29.48 -21.62
CA LYS A 326 2.89 -28.05 -21.57
C LYS A 326 2.06 -27.24 -20.57
N LEU A 327 1.25 -27.90 -19.75
CA LEU A 327 0.39 -27.20 -18.81
C LEU A 327 1.23 -26.50 -17.74
N ILE A 328 1.03 -25.19 -17.62
CA ILE A 328 1.71 -24.27 -16.69
C ILE A 328 0.77 -23.93 -15.53
N TYR A 329 -0.52 -23.72 -15.81
CA TYR A 329 -1.55 -23.38 -14.83
C TYR A 329 -2.66 -24.43 -14.80
N LEU A 330 -2.99 -24.91 -13.59
CA LEU A 330 -4.10 -25.82 -13.36
C LEU A 330 -4.94 -25.35 -12.18
N ASP A 331 -6.25 -25.26 -12.41
CA ASP A 331 -7.24 -24.95 -11.38
C ASP A 331 -8.27 -26.07 -11.23
N LEU A 332 -8.31 -26.63 -10.03
CA LEU A 332 -9.19 -27.75 -9.62
C LEU A 332 -10.10 -27.35 -8.46
N SER A 333 -10.29 -26.05 -8.23
CA SER A 333 -11.11 -25.56 -7.11
C SER A 333 -12.50 -26.19 -7.11
N GLY A 334 -13.04 -26.56 -5.95
CA GLY A 334 -14.38 -27.12 -5.82
C GLY A 334 -14.60 -28.50 -6.47
N CYS A 335 -13.56 -29.17 -6.98
CA CYS A 335 -13.65 -30.51 -7.57
C CYS A 335 -13.58 -31.60 -6.50
N THR A 336 -14.56 -31.63 -5.59
CA THR A 336 -14.57 -32.48 -4.39
C THR A 336 -14.58 -33.98 -4.67
N GLN A 337 -14.92 -34.38 -5.90
CA GLN A 337 -14.97 -35.77 -6.34
C GLN A 337 -13.60 -36.37 -6.70
N ILE A 338 -12.54 -35.56 -6.74
CA ILE A 338 -11.18 -36.02 -7.04
C ILE A 338 -10.57 -36.65 -5.79
N SER A 339 -10.09 -37.88 -5.90
CA SER A 339 -9.37 -38.56 -4.81
C SER A 339 -7.85 -38.36 -4.92
N VAL A 340 -7.09 -38.89 -3.96
CA VAL A 340 -5.61 -38.96 -4.02
C VAL A 340 -5.15 -39.63 -5.34
N GLN A 341 -5.90 -40.61 -5.85
CA GLN A 341 -5.56 -41.25 -7.13
C GLN A 341 -5.72 -40.30 -8.32
N GLY A 342 -6.73 -39.42 -8.30
CA GLY A 342 -6.88 -38.36 -9.29
C GLY A 342 -5.68 -37.40 -9.30
N PHE A 343 -5.18 -37.01 -8.12
CA PHE A 343 -3.95 -36.20 -8.02
C PHE A 343 -2.70 -36.93 -8.53
N ARG A 344 -2.56 -38.24 -8.29
CA ARG A 344 -1.49 -39.05 -8.92
C ARG A 344 -1.61 -39.07 -10.44
N ASN A 345 -2.82 -39.20 -10.97
CA ASN A 345 -3.06 -39.18 -12.41
C ASN A 345 -2.62 -37.83 -13.01
N ILE A 346 -2.89 -36.72 -12.34
CA ILE A 346 -2.42 -35.39 -12.74
C ILE A 346 -0.89 -35.32 -12.68
N ALA A 347 -0.27 -35.77 -11.59
CA ALA A 347 1.19 -35.76 -11.42
C ALA A 347 1.91 -36.52 -12.54
N ASN A 348 1.33 -37.63 -12.98
CA ASN A 348 1.85 -38.44 -14.09
C ASN A 348 1.73 -37.76 -15.45
N SER A 349 0.71 -36.91 -15.64
CA SER A 349 0.35 -36.32 -16.93
C SER A 349 0.96 -34.93 -17.13
N CYS A 350 0.97 -34.11 -16.08
CA CYS A 350 1.23 -32.67 -16.13
C CYS A 350 2.40 -32.28 -15.22
N SER A 351 3.59 -32.82 -15.47
CA SER A 351 4.79 -32.54 -14.65
C SER A 351 5.30 -31.09 -14.77
N GLY A 352 4.88 -30.37 -15.82
CA GLY A 352 5.26 -28.99 -16.11
C GLY A 352 4.52 -27.91 -15.31
N ILE A 353 3.55 -28.26 -14.47
CA ILE A 353 2.72 -27.28 -13.76
C ILE A 353 3.58 -26.38 -12.87
N MET A 354 3.40 -25.08 -13.01
CA MET A 354 4.06 -24.04 -12.22
C MET A 354 3.10 -23.34 -11.26
N HIS A 355 1.82 -23.23 -11.61
CA HIS A 355 0.79 -22.55 -10.86
C HIS A 355 -0.39 -23.48 -10.60
N LEU A 356 -0.68 -23.74 -9.34
CA LEU A 356 -1.74 -24.63 -8.91
C LEU A 356 -2.74 -23.90 -8.03
N THR A 357 -4.02 -23.97 -8.37
CA THR A 357 -5.12 -23.43 -7.58
C THR A 357 -6.10 -24.55 -7.22
N ILE A 358 -6.36 -24.74 -5.93
CA ILE A 358 -7.32 -25.71 -5.41
C ILE A 358 -8.03 -25.09 -4.21
N ASN A 359 -9.02 -24.27 -4.50
CA ASN A 359 -9.86 -23.63 -3.50
C ASN A 359 -11.11 -24.47 -3.21
N ASP A 360 -11.76 -24.22 -2.08
CA ASP A 360 -13.07 -24.78 -1.70
C ASP A 360 -13.17 -26.31 -1.87
N MET A 361 -12.10 -27.00 -1.48
CA MET A 361 -12.00 -28.45 -1.61
C MET A 361 -11.88 -29.09 -0.22
N PRO A 362 -13.01 -29.33 0.48
CA PRO A 362 -12.99 -29.94 1.81
C PRO A 362 -12.39 -31.35 1.83
N THR A 363 -12.35 -32.04 0.69
CA THR A 363 -11.74 -33.38 0.55
C THR A 363 -10.21 -33.33 0.35
N LEU A 364 -9.61 -32.15 0.23
CA LEU A 364 -8.18 -32.00 0.00
C LEU A 364 -7.39 -32.31 1.29
N THR A 365 -6.55 -33.35 1.22
CA THR A 365 -5.69 -33.79 2.33
C THR A 365 -4.21 -33.65 1.98
N ASP A 366 -3.34 -33.77 2.99
CA ASP A 366 -1.88 -33.74 2.78
C ASP A 366 -1.41 -34.83 1.79
N ASN A 367 -2.10 -35.97 1.75
CA ASN A 367 -1.78 -37.06 0.81
C ASN A 367 -2.07 -36.69 -0.64
N CYS A 368 -3.08 -35.85 -0.89
CA CYS A 368 -3.33 -35.32 -2.23
C CYS A 368 -2.17 -34.43 -2.70
N VAL A 369 -1.68 -33.55 -1.82
CA VAL A 369 -0.54 -32.67 -2.13
C VAL A 369 0.73 -33.49 -2.34
N LYS A 370 1.01 -34.47 -1.45
CA LYS A 370 2.14 -35.40 -1.59
C LYS A 370 2.12 -36.12 -2.94
N ALA A 371 0.98 -36.71 -3.29
CA ALA A 371 0.80 -37.41 -4.57
C ALA A 371 1.08 -36.51 -5.79
N LEU A 372 0.80 -35.22 -5.69
CA LEU A 372 1.05 -34.27 -6.78
C LEU A 372 2.53 -33.92 -6.91
N VAL A 373 3.17 -33.57 -5.79
CA VAL A 373 4.57 -33.09 -5.76
C VAL A 373 5.59 -34.21 -5.96
N GLU A 374 5.17 -35.48 -5.95
CA GLU A 374 6.01 -36.63 -6.32
C GLU A 374 6.64 -36.48 -7.71
N LYS A 375 5.97 -35.79 -8.65
CA LYS A 375 6.47 -35.57 -10.02
C LYS A 375 6.40 -34.11 -10.49
N CYS A 376 5.56 -33.28 -9.90
CA CYS A 376 5.39 -31.87 -10.30
C CYS A 376 6.38 -30.95 -9.55
N HIS A 377 7.68 -31.11 -9.74
CA HIS A 377 8.71 -30.32 -9.03
C HIS A 377 8.84 -28.86 -9.49
N ARG A 378 8.19 -28.48 -10.60
CA ARG A 378 8.22 -27.12 -11.16
C ARG A 378 7.17 -26.18 -10.54
N ILE A 379 6.35 -26.69 -9.61
CA ILE A 379 5.35 -25.88 -8.93
C ILE A 379 6.06 -24.73 -8.19
N SER A 380 5.67 -23.50 -8.50
CA SER A 380 6.23 -22.27 -7.92
C SER A 380 5.18 -21.43 -7.20
N SER A 381 3.89 -21.69 -7.47
CA SER A 381 2.77 -20.96 -6.87
C SER A 381 1.66 -21.94 -6.50
N VAL A 382 1.23 -21.89 -5.24
CA VAL A 382 0.17 -22.75 -4.72
C VAL A 382 -0.87 -21.90 -4.00
N VAL A 383 -2.14 -22.08 -4.34
CA VAL A 383 -3.29 -21.41 -3.72
C VAL A 383 -4.26 -22.48 -3.23
N LEU A 384 -4.41 -22.60 -1.92
CA LEU A 384 -5.22 -23.60 -1.22
C LEU A 384 -6.13 -22.92 -0.18
N ILE A 385 -7.20 -22.30 -0.66
CA ILE A 385 -8.21 -21.62 0.19
C ILE A 385 -9.35 -22.58 0.51
N GLY A 386 -9.88 -22.56 1.73
CA GLY A 386 -11.02 -23.44 2.08
C GLY A 386 -10.65 -24.93 2.08
N ALA A 387 -9.40 -25.25 2.43
CA ALA A 387 -8.86 -26.61 2.53
C ALA A 387 -8.59 -26.99 4.01
N PRO A 388 -9.62 -27.39 4.79
CA PRO A 388 -9.53 -27.52 6.24
C PRO A 388 -8.69 -28.70 6.73
N HIS A 389 -8.42 -29.69 5.88
CA HIS A 389 -7.67 -30.89 6.24
C HIS A 389 -6.18 -30.83 5.90
N ILE A 390 -5.74 -29.77 5.23
CA ILE A 390 -4.31 -29.51 5.01
C ILE A 390 -3.63 -29.14 6.33
N SER A 391 -2.43 -29.66 6.56
CA SER A 391 -1.59 -29.37 7.72
C SER A 391 -0.16 -29.01 7.32
N ASP A 392 0.70 -28.81 8.33
CA ASP A 392 2.15 -28.64 8.15
C ASP A 392 2.80 -29.76 7.31
N SER A 393 2.19 -30.94 7.24
CA SER A 393 2.68 -32.06 6.42
C SER A 393 2.59 -31.78 4.91
N ALA A 394 1.54 -31.09 4.43
CA ALA A 394 1.49 -30.66 3.03
C ALA A 394 2.56 -29.60 2.76
N PHE A 395 2.76 -28.69 3.70
CA PHE A 395 3.83 -27.69 3.60
C PHE A 395 5.21 -28.33 3.54
N LYS A 396 5.45 -29.39 4.31
CA LYS A 396 6.68 -30.17 4.21
C LYS A 396 6.79 -30.88 2.86
N ALA A 397 5.70 -31.42 2.32
CA ALA A 397 5.71 -32.09 1.02
C ALA A 397 6.10 -31.13 -0.13
N LEU A 398 5.67 -29.88 -0.06
CA LEU A 398 5.99 -28.84 -1.04
C LEU A 398 7.49 -28.45 -1.08
N SER A 399 8.30 -28.85 -0.09
CA SER A 399 9.74 -28.51 -0.02
C SER A 399 10.57 -29.05 -1.19
N GLY A 400 10.05 -30.05 -1.92
CA GLY A 400 10.67 -30.56 -3.14
C GLY A 400 10.45 -29.66 -4.37
N CYS A 401 9.78 -28.52 -4.24
CA CYS A 401 9.46 -27.59 -5.32
C CYS A 401 10.08 -26.19 -5.08
N ASP A 402 10.39 -25.44 -6.14
CA ASP A 402 10.89 -24.05 -6.05
C ASP A 402 9.74 -23.06 -5.80
N ILE A 403 9.13 -23.13 -4.61
CA ILE A 403 7.97 -22.31 -4.26
C ILE A 403 8.37 -20.84 -4.07
N LYS A 404 7.68 -19.98 -4.82
CA LYS A 404 7.81 -18.52 -4.80
C LYS A 404 6.61 -17.85 -4.14
N LYS A 405 5.42 -18.46 -4.25
CA LYS A 405 4.15 -17.92 -3.76
C LYS A 405 3.30 -19.01 -3.09
N ILE A 406 2.84 -18.73 -1.88
CA ILE A 406 1.91 -19.59 -1.14
C ILE A 406 0.71 -18.78 -0.68
N ARG A 407 -0.47 -19.38 -0.81
CA ARG A 407 -1.71 -18.84 -0.24
C ARG A 407 -2.53 -19.94 0.42
N PHE A 408 -2.77 -19.77 1.72
CA PHE A 408 -3.68 -20.56 2.53
C PHE A 408 -4.61 -19.63 3.29
N GLU A 409 -5.86 -20.06 3.46
CA GLU A 409 -6.85 -19.25 4.16
C GLU A 409 -7.82 -20.13 4.95
N GLY A 410 -8.12 -19.72 6.19
CA GLY A 410 -9.07 -20.39 7.08
C GLY A 410 -8.59 -21.75 7.60
N ASN A 411 -7.28 -21.96 7.70
CA ASN A 411 -6.72 -23.26 8.07
C ASN A 411 -6.43 -23.36 9.58
N LYS A 412 -7.00 -24.38 10.23
CA LYS A 412 -6.85 -24.60 11.69
C LYS A 412 -5.72 -25.56 12.06
N ARG A 413 -5.11 -26.24 11.09
CA ARG A 413 -4.11 -27.31 11.28
C ARG A 413 -2.69 -26.90 10.89
N ILE A 414 -2.52 -25.75 10.22
CA ILE A 414 -1.23 -25.12 9.96
C ILE A 414 -0.76 -24.40 11.23
N THR A 415 0.49 -24.64 11.61
CA THR A 415 1.12 -24.07 12.80
C THR A 415 2.51 -23.52 12.49
N ASP A 416 3.16 -22.91 13.49
CA ASP A 416 4.55 -22.43 13.37
C ASP A 416 5.54 -23.50 12.89
N ALA A 417 5.22 -24.79 13.04
CA ALA A 417 6.11 -25.87 12.62
C ALA A 417 6.39 -25.87 11.11
N CYS A 418 5.46 -25.41 10.27
CA CYS A 418 5.69 -25.34 8.82
C CYS A 418 6.79 -24.35 8.42
N PHE A 419 7.04 -23.31 9.25
CA PHE A 419 8.02 -22.27 8.95
C PHE A 419 9.44 -22.58 9.45
N LYS A 420 9.63 -23.58 10.31
CA LYS A 420 10.94 -23.85 10.97
C LYS A 420 12.13 -24.00 10.01
N LEU A 421 11.90 -24.50 8.79
CA LEU A 421 12.92 -24.72 7.77
C LEU A 421 12.57 -24.01 6.45
N ILE A 422 11.77 -22.94 6.52
CA ILE A 422 11.27 -22.24 5.32
C ILE A 422 12.41 -21.59 4.53
N ASP A 423 13.43 -21.07 5.21
CA ASP A 423 14.62 -20.46 4.61
C ASP A 423 15.43 -21.43 3.76
N LYS A 424 15.56 -22.69 4.21
CA LYS A 424 16.24 -23.76 3.48
C LYS A 424 15.39 -24.39 2.40
N SER A 425 14.10 -24.59 2.70
CA SER A 425 13.17 -25.29 1.80
C SER A 425 12.70 -24.40 0.65
N TYR A 426 12.60 -23.08 0.88
CA TYR A 426 12.01 -22.11 -0.04
C TYR A 426 12.85 -20.83 -0.15
N PRO A 427 14.10 -20.92 -0.63
CA PRO A 427 15.03 -19.78 -0.63
C PRO A 427 14.51 -18.59 -1.47
N ASN A 428 13.70 -18.85 -2.50
CA ASN A 428 13.18 -17.83 -3.43
C ASN A 428 11.76 -17.35 -3.09
N ILE A 429 11.24 -17.69 -1.90
CA ILE A 429 9.88 -17.30 -1.54
C ILE A 429 9.76 -15.78 -1.43
N SER A 430 8.75 -15.24 -2.10
CA SER A 430 8.51 -13.80 -2.19
C SER A 430 7.13 -13.39 -1.70
N HIS A 431 6.15 -14.29 -1.73
CA HIS A 431 4.78 -13.99 -1.32
C HIS A 431 4.26 -15.08 -0.38
N ILE A 432 3.85 -14.67 0.82
CA ILE A 432 3.23 -15.53 1.83
C ILE A 432 1.88 -14.92 2.20
N TYR A 433 0.80 -15.64 1.88
CA TYR A 433 -0.56 -15.33 2.31
C TYR A 433 -1.05 -16.47 3.19
N MET A 434 -1.25 -16.21 4.48
CA MET A 434 -1.73 -17.19 5.47
C MET A 434 -2.78 -16.51 6.34
N VAL A 435 -3.99 -16.37 5.79
CA VAL A 435 -5.08 -15.61 6.41
C VAL A 435 -5.93 -16.52 7.27
N ASP A 436 -6.35 -16.08 8.46
CA ASP A 436 -7.17 -16.87 9.41
C ASP A 436 -6.55 -18.25 9.72
N CYS A 437 -5.22 -18.29 9.83
CA CYS A 437 -4.47 -19.48 10.22
C CYS A 437 -4.23 -19.47 11.75
N LYS A 438 -5.18 -20.01 12.52
CA LYS A 438 -5.19 -19.88 14.00
C LYS A 438 -3.99 -20.50 14.73
N GLY A 439 -3.25 -21.40 14.09
CA GLY A 439 -2.05 -22.01 14.64
C GLY A 439 -0.77 -21.18 14.44
N ILE A 440 -0.83 -20.08 13.69
CA ILE A 440 0.29 -19.16 13.48
C ILE A 440 0.40 -18.21 14.68
N THR A 441 1.61 -18.09 15.21
CA THR A 441 1.96 -17.19 16.32
C THR A 441 3.25 -16.41 16.01
N ASP A 442 3.74 -15.65 16.99
CA ASP A 442 5.05 -14.99 16.95
C ASP A 442 6.21 -15.93 16.56
N GLY A 443 6.11 -17.24 16.86
CA GLY A 443 7.08 -18.24 16.44
C GLY A 443 7.25 -18.32 14.93
N SER A 444 6.15 -18.22 14.17
CA SER A 444 6.18 -18.17 12.69
C SER A 444 6.95 -16.95 12.19
N LEU A 445 6.66 -15.77 12.73
CA LEU A 445 7.32 -14.52 12.33
C LEU A 445 8.82 -14.57 12.58
N LYS A 446 9.25 -15.13 13.71
CA LYS A 446 10.68 -15.39 13.98
C LYS A 446 11.30 -16.30 12.92
N SER A 447 10.63 -17.38 12.55
CA SER A 447 11.10 -18.30 11.50
C SER A 447 11.13 -17.68 10.10
N LEU A 448 10.31 -16.66 9.83
CA LEU A 448 10.32 -15.92 8.56
C LEU A 448 11.43 -14.86 8.48
N SER A 449 11.99 -14.44 9.62
CA SER A 449 13.04 -13.41 9.66
C SER A 449 14.23 -13.63 8.70
N PRO A 450 14.76 -14.85 8.47
CA PRO A 450 15.96 -15.05 7.64
C PRO A 450 15.71 -14.90 6.13
N LEU A 451 14.45 -14.80 5.70
CA LEU A 451 14.10 -14.77 4.27
C LEU A 451 14.63 -13.51 3.58
N LYS A 452 15.28 -13.68 2.43
CA LYS A 452 15.97 -12.59 1.72
C LYS A 452 15.16 -11.98 0.57
N HIS A 453 14.11 -12.67 0.13
CA HIS A 453 13.34 -12.31 -1.06
C HIS A 453 11.86 -12.03 -0.76
N LEU A 454 11.44 -12.08 0.51
CA LEU A 454 10.06 -11.85 0.92
C LEU A 454 9.66 -10.39 0.65
N THR A 455 8.69 -10.20 -0.25
CA THR A 455 8.16 -8.88 -0.64
C THR A 455 6.74 -8.67 -0.14
N VAL A 456 5.96 -9.74 0.01
CA VAL A 456 4.57 -9.67 0.46
C VAL A 456 4.33 -10.66 1.59
N LEU A 457 3.87 -10.15 2.73
CA LEU A 457 3.47 -10.94 3.88
C LEU A 457 2.07 -10.53 4.32
N ASN A 458 1.13 -11.48 4.24
CA ASN A 458 -0.23 -11.31 4.71
C ASN A 458 -0.56 -12.40 5.73
N LEU A 459 -0.71 -11.98 6.99
CA LEU A 459 -1.08 -12.81 8.13
C LEU A 459 -2.37 -12.28 8.78
N ALA A 460 -3.27 -11.69 7.98
CA ALA A 460 -4.56 -11.20 8.46
C ALA A 460 -5.32 -12.27 9.26
N ASN A 461 -6.01 -11.86 10.33
CA ASN A 461 -6.76 -12.72 11.24
C ASN A 461 -5.92 -13.77 11.99
N CYS A 462 -4.58 -13.67 11.99
CA CYS A 462 -3.72 -14.49 12.84
C CYS A 462 -3.62 -13.84 14.23
N VAL A 463 -4.69 -13.94 15.02
CA VAL A 463 -4.90 -13.24 16.29
C VAL A 463 -3.82 -13.46 17.37
N ARG A 464 -2.98 -14.49 17.22
CA ARG A 464 -1.90 -14.84 18.17
C ARG A 464 -0.55 -14.19 17.84
N ILE A 465 -0.53 -13.30 16.85
CA ILE A 465 0.63 -12.47 16.51
C ILE A 465 0.59 -11.19 17.33
N GLY A 466 1.72 -10.83 17.93
CA GLY A 466 1.91 -9.58 18.66
C GLY A 466 3.26 -8.92 18.38
N ASP A 467 3.56 -7.89 19.19
CA ASP A 467 4.73 -7.03 18.96
C ASP A 467 6.06 -7.78 19.02
N THR A 468 6.16 -8.83 19.85
CA THR A 468 7.39 -9.61 20.00
C THR A 468 7.76 -10.33 18.72
N GLY A 469 6.80 -11.03 18.10
CA GLY A 469 6.99 -11.72 16.82
C GLY A 469 7.32 -10.76 15.70
N LEU A 470 6.59 -9.64 15.59
CA LEU A 470 6.83 -8.66 14.53
C LEU A 470 8.22 -8.02 14.65
N LYS A 471 8.66 -7.65 15.86
CA LYS A 471 10.02 -7.14 16.07
C LYS A 471 11.10 -8.14 15.65
N GLN A 472 10.95 -9.41 16.05
CA GLN A 472 11.89 -10.47 15.68
C GLN A 472 11.94 -10.71 14.18
N PHE A 473 10.79 -10.65 13.50
CA PHE A 473 10.72 -10.71 12.06
C PHE A 473 11.49 -9.55 11.39
N LEU A 474 11.29 -8.33 11.92
CA LEU A 474 11.90 -7.12 11.38
C LEU A 474 13.42 -7.03 11.61
N ASP A 475 13.96 -7.76 12.58
CA ASP A 475 15.41 -7.85 12.82
C ASP A 475 16.17 -8.55 11.68
N GLY A 476 15.50 -9.39 10.90
CA GLY A 476 16.08 -10.11 9.77
C GLY A 476 16.19 -9.30 8.46
N PRO A 477 16.77 -9.89 7.39
CA PRO A 477 16.90 -9.24 6.08
C PRO A 477 15.56 -8.98 5.38
N ALA A 478 14.50 -9.74 5.71
CA ALA A 478 13.18 -9.63 5.08
C ALA A 478 12.59 -8.21 5.18
N SER A 479 12.85 -7.50 6.28
CA SER A 479 12.34 -6.15 6.53
C SER A 479 12.75 -5.13 5.46
N THR A 480 13.92 -5.31 4.84
CA THR A 480 14.43 -4.38 3.82
C THR A 480 13.80 -4.59 2.44
N LYS A 481 13.11 -5.73 2.22
CA LYS A 481 12.53 -6.12 0.93
C LYS A 481 11.01 -6.09 0.90
N ILE A 482 10.36 -6.16 2.07
CA ILE A 482 8.92 -6.08 2.17
C ILE A 482 8.38 -4.80 1.53
N ARG A 483 7.31 -4.98 0.75
CA ARG A 483 6.55 -3.95 0.05
C ARG A 483 5.09 -3.93 0.49
N GLU A 484 4.55 -5.08 0.88
CA GLU A 484 3.19 -5.23 1.38
C GLU A 484 3.20 -6.05 2.67
N LEU A 485 2.65 -5.46 3.73
CA LEU A 485 2.47 -6.10 5.03
C LEU A 485 1.02 -5.95 5.47
N ASN A 486 0.31 -7.06 5.57
CA ASN A 486 -1.06 -7.09 6.08
C ASN A 486 -1.11 -7.92 7.37
N LEU A 487 -1.48 -7.24 8.45
CA LEU A 487 -1.61 -7.77 9.81
C LEU A 487 -2.98 -7.39 10.41
N SER A 488 -4.00 -7.21 9.56
CA SER A 488 -5.35 -6.87 10.03
C SER A 488 -5.87 -7.91 11.02
N ASN A 489 -6.56 -7.47 12.08
CA ASN A 489 -7.09 -8.27 13.18
C ASN A 489 -6.01 -9.03 13.98
N CYS A 490 -4.74 -8.61 13.92
CA CYS A 490 -3.72 -9.05 14.87
C CYS A 490 -3.81 -8.16 16.13
N ILE A 491 -4.77 -8.48 17.00
CA ILE A 491 -5.18 -7.65 18.15
C ILE A 491 -4.09 -7.39 19.19
N HIS A 492 -3.02 -8.20 19.24
CA HIS A 492 -1.92 -8.04 20.18
C HIS A 492 -0.77 -7.15 19.65
N LEU A 493 -0.96 -6.48 18.51
CA LEU A 493 -0.02 -5.50 17.98
C LEU A 493 -0.33 -4.10 18.53
N GLY A 494 0.72 -3.37 18.90
CA GLY A 494 0.65 -1.97 19.33
C GLY A 494 1.82 -1.14 18.83
N ASP A 495 1.99 0.04 19.43
CA ASP A 495 2.95 1.06 18.96
C ASP A 495 4.41 0.58 18.94
N ALA A 496 4.75 -0.36 19.82
CA ALA A 496 6.12 -0.78 20.03
C ALA A 496 6.72 -1.48 18.80
N SER A 497 5.91 -2.22 18.03
CA SER A 497 6.37 -2.83 16.78
C SER A 497 6.44 -1.84 15.62
N MET A 498 5.61 -0.79 15.63
CA MET A 498 5.64 0.27 14.61
C MET A 498 6.93 1.08 14.66
N ALA A 499 7.50 1.31 15.85
CA ALA A 499 8.82 1.92 16.00
C ALA A 499 9.87 1.16 15.17
N LYS A 500 9.95 -0.16 15.35
CA LYS A 500 10.89 -1.02 14.63
C LYS A 500 10.61 -1.07 13.13
N LEU A 501 9.34 -1.06 12.75
CA LEU A 501 8.92 -1.07 11.36
C LEU A 501 9.38 0.21 10.65
N SER A 502 9.22 1.37 11.28
CA SER A 502 9.70 2.66 10.76
C SER A 502 11.23 2.73 10.59
N GLU A 503 11.98 2.02 11.44
CA GLU A 503 13.44 1.98 11.36
C GLU A 503 13.97 1.11 10.23
N ARG A 504 13.24 0.07 9.79
CA ARG A 504 13.78 -1.01 8.96
C ARG A 504 13.12 -1.17 7.59
N CYS A 505 11.85 -0.78 7.46
CA CYS A 505 11.03 -1.06 6.27
C CYS A 505 11.01 0.10 5.27
N TYR A 506 12.16 0.41 4.66
CA TYR A 506 12.27 1.55 3.74
C TYR A 506 11.56 1.38 2.40
N ASN A 507 11.15 0.16 2.02
CA ASN A 507 10.49 -0.16 0.75
C ASN A 507 9.00 -0.53 0.90
N LEU A 508 8.43 -0.33 2.09
CA LEU A 508 7.04 -0.68 2.38
C LEU A 508 6.09 0.33 1.74
N ASN A 509 5.24 -0.15 0.84
CA ASN A 509 4.27 0.67 0.12
C ASN A 509 2.84 0.49 0.66
N TYR A 510 2.51 -0.71 1.13
CA TYR A 510 1.16 -1.08 1.58
C TYR A 510 1.22 -1.67 2.98
N LEU A 511 0.55 -1.01 3.93
CA LEU A 511 0.46 -1.44 5.32
C LEU A 511 -1.01 -1.54 5.75
N ASN A 512 -1.43 -2.71 6.20
CA ASN A 512 -2.76 -2.89 6.77
C ASN A 512 -2.66 -3.36 8.23
N LEU A 513 -3.19 -2.53 9.12
CA LEU A 513 -3.24 -2.71 10.57
C LEU A 513 -4.67 -2.57 11.10
N ARG A 514 -5.67 -2.84 10.25
CA ARG A 514 -7.07 -2.77 10.64
C ARG A 514 -7.33 -3.62 11.88
N ASN A 515 -8.09 -3.10 12.84
CA ASN A 515 -8.45 -3.75 14.10
C ASN A 515 -7.24 -4.22 14.92
N CYS A 516 -6.12 -3.51 14.84
CA CYS A 516 -5.04 -3.58 15.83
C CYS A 516 -5.35 -2.60 16.97
N GLU A 517 -6.22 -2.99 17.89
CA GLU A 517 -6.85 -2.11 18.89
C GLU A 517 -5.86 -1.40 19.84
N HIS A 518 -4.65 -1.93 20.02
CA HIS A 518 -3.61 -1.32 20.86
C HIS A 518 -2.71 -0.31 20.12
N LEU A 519 -3.00 -0.02 18.85
CA LEU A 519 -2.30 1.00 18.07
C LEU A 519 -2.89 2.39 18.36
N THR A 520 -2.05 3.31 18.80
CA THR A 520 -2.43 4.69 19.18
C THR A 520 -1.75 5.73 18.28
N ASP A 521 -1.95 7.01 18.60
CA ASP A 521 -1.29 8.13 17.91
C ASP A 521 0.25 8.03 17.93
N LEU A 522 0.85 7.41 18.96
CA LEU A 522 2.29 7.16 19.02
C LEU A 522 2.74 6.19 17.92
N GLY A 523 1.96 5.14 17.66
CA GLY A 523 2.19 4.22 16.55
C GLY A 523 2.13 4.94 15.20
N VAL A 524 1.17 5.84 15.04
CA VAL A 524 1.03 6.66 13.82
C VAL A 524 2.23 7.60 13.62
N GLU A 525 2.84 8.12 14.68
CA GLU A 525 4.08 8.89 14.58
C GLU A 525 5.22 8.10 13.92
N PHE A 526 5.38 6.83 14.29
CA PHE A 526 6.33 5.95 13.62
C PHE A 526 5.93 5.65 12.18
N ILE A 527 4.64 5.40 11.93
CA ILE A 527 4.14 5.12 10.58
C ILE A 527 4.38 6.30 9.64
N ALA A 528 4.21 7.54 10.11
CA ALA A 528 4.45 8.75 9.33
C ALA A 528 5.92 8.90 8.87
N ASN A 529 6.87 8.20 9.51
CA ASN A 529 8.28 8.18 9.13
C ASN A 529 8.62 7.12 8.06
N ILE A 530 7.67 6.27 7.66
CA ILE A 530 7.86 5.29 6.58
C ILE A 530 7.60 5.98 5.23
N PHE A 531 8.56 6.77 4.76
CA PHE A 531 8.40 7.66 3.59
C PHE A 531 8.09 6.98 2.24
N SER A 532 8.08 5.64 2.19
CA SER A 532 7.70 4.84 1.02
C SER A 532 6.22 4.51 0.96
N LEU A 533 5.45 4.70 2.04
CA LEU A 533 4.05 4.31 2.09
C LEU A 533 3.21 5.01 1.02
N VAL A 534 2.38 4.22 0.36
CA VAL A 534 1.38 4.66 -0.61
C VAL A 534 -0.02 4.45 -0.06
N SER A 535 -0.22 3.35 0.68
CA SER A 535 -1.49 2.99 1.30
C SER A 535 -1.30 2.59 2.76
N VAL A 536 -2.17 3.10 3.62
CA VAL A 536 -2.27 2.66 5.01
C VAL A 536 -3.73 2.48 5.42
N ASP A 537 -4.02 1.33 6.03
CA ASP A 537 -5.30 1.03 6.65
C ASP A 537 -5.11 0.93 8.17
N LEU A 538 -5.70 1.88 8.89
CA LEU A 538 -5.69 2.04 10.35
C LEU A 538 -7.12 1.96 10.90
N SER A 539 -8.03 1.28 10.20
CA SER A 539 -9.42 1.20 10.60
C SER A 539 -9.57 0.44 11.93
N GLY A 540 -10.44 0.88 12.82
CA GLY A 540 -10.70 0.20 14.11
C GLY A 540 -9.50 0.21 15.08
N THR A 541 -8.58 1.17 14.94
CA THR A 541 -7.47 1.38 15.90
C THR A 541 -7.77 2.56 16.84
N ASP A 542 -7.04 2.70 17.95
CA ASP A 542 -7.28 3.74 18.95
C ASP A 542 -6.61 5.09 18.60
N ILE A 543 -6.77 5.54 17.36
CA ILE A 543 -6.18 6.78 16.85
C ILE A 543 -7.14 7.97 16.99
N SER A 544 -6.59 9.15 17.20
CA SER A 544 -7.32 10.41 17.35
C SER A 544 -6.96 11.43 16.27
N ASN A 545 -7.47 12.65 16.42
CA ASN A 545 -7.08 13.77 15.59
C ASN A 545 -5.55 14.01 15.61
N GLU A 546 -4.86 13.77 16.73
CA GLU A 546 -3.41 13.95 16.84
C GLU A 546 -2.63 13.01 15.91
N GLY A 547 -3.05 11.75 15.82
CA GLY A 547 -2.48 10.78 14.88
C GLY A 547 -2.65 11.22 13.43
N LEU A 548 -3.84 11.67 13.05
CA LEU A 548 -4.10 12.21 11.71
C LEU A 548 -3.28 13.46 11.40
N MET A 549 -3.11 14.37 12.37
CA MET A 549 -2.24 15.53 12.21
C MET A 549 -0.78 15.12 11.97
N THR A 550 -0.31 14.09 12.67
CA THR A 550 1.03 13.56 12.47
C THR A 550 1.16 12.89 11.10
N LEU A 551 0.18 12.10 10.69
CA LEU A 551 0.13 11.44 9.39
C LEU A 551 0.04 12.43 8.21
N SER A 552 -0.52 13.62 8.43
CA SER A 552 -0.57 14.71 7.42
C SER A 552 0.82 15.16 6.92
N ARG A 553 1.88 14.82 7.66
CA ARG A 553 3.29 15.08 7.28
C ARG A 553 3.74 14.16 6.15
N HIS A 554 3.07 13.03 5.95
CA HIS A 554 3.40 12.05 4.92
C HIS A 554 3.04 12.57 3.52
N ARG A 555 4.02 12.67 2.62
CA ARG A 555 3.86 13.37 1.33
C ARG A 555 3.56 12.49 0.12
N LYS A 556 3.58 11.17 0.29
CA LYS A 556 3.33 10.20 -0.80
C LYS A 556 2.08 9.35 -0.59
N LEU A 557 1.37 9.57 0.52
CA LEU A 557 0.21 8.74 0.84
C LEU A 557 -0.91 9.06 -0.16
N LYS A 558 -1.44 8.02 -0.79
CA LYS A 558 -2.54 8.10 -1.75
C LYS A 558 -3.81 7.46 -1.22
N GLU A 559 -3.68 6.46 -0.36
CA GLU A 559 -4.78 5.68 0.17
C GLU A 559 -4.73 5.70 1.70
N LEU A 560 -5.82 6.15 2.33
CA LEU A 560 -5.99 6.14 3.78
C LEU A 560 -7.34 5.53 4.13
N SER A 561 -7.33 4.55 5.02
CA SER A 561 -8.54 4.09 5.72
C SER A 561 -8.39 4.31 7.21
N VAL A 562 -9.37 4.99 7.81
CA VAL A 562 -9.53 5.22 9.25
C VAL A 562 -10.97 4.97 9.66
N SER A 563 -11.61 3.96 9.06
CA SER A 563 -12.98 3.59 9.37
C SER A 563 -13.08 3.08 10.81
N GLU A 564 -14.24 3.23 11.44
CA GLU A 564 -14.49 2.75 12.82
C GLU A 564 -13.53 3.35 13.87
N CYS A 565 -12.90 4.51 13.58
CA CYS A 565 -12.03 5.22 14.52
C CYS A 565 -12.81 6.34 15.23
N ASP A 566 -13.43 6.01 16.36
CA ASP A 566 -14.43 6.85 17.04
C ASP A 566 -13.91 8.20 17.58
N LYS A 567 -12.59 8.34 17.76
CA LYS A 567 -11.95 9.56 18.28
C LYS A 567 -11.61 10.58 17.18
N ILE A 568 -11.81 10.23 15.91
CA ILE A 568 -11.57 11.13 14.77
C ILE A 568 -12.79 12.04 14.56
N THR A 569 -12.53 13.33 14.37
CA THR A 569 -13.55 14.35 14.09
C THR A 569 -13.23 15.11 12.80
N ASP A 570 -14.14 16.00 12.39
CA ASP A 570 -13.97 16.87 11.23
C ASP A 570 -12.62 17.61 11.24
N PHE A 571 -12.14 17.99 12.44
CA PHE A 571 -10.88 18.70 12.61
C PHE A 571 -9.66 17.87 12.16
N GLY A 572 -9.57 16.61 12.58
CA GLY A 572 -8.44 15.74 12.22
C GLY A 572 -8.36 15.50 10.71
N ILE A 573 -9.49 15.21 10.08
CA ILE A 573 -9.57 15.02 8.62
C ILE A 573 -9.25 16.32 7.88
N GLN A 574 -9.73 17.47 8.35
CA GLN A 574 -9.44 18.75 7.74
C GLN A 574 -7.93 19.05 7.76
N VAL A 575 -7.26 18.84 8.90
CA VAL A 575 -5.80 19.02 9.00
C VAL A 575 -5.05 18.03 8.12
N PHE A 576 -5.49 16.77 8.09
CA PHE A 576 -4.91 15.75 7.22
C PHE A 576 -4.97 16.14 5.74
N CYS A 577 -6.15 16.55 5.24
CA CYS A 577 -6.34 16.95 3.84
C CYS A 577 -5.46 18.16 3.45
N LYS A 578 -5.24 19.11 4.37
CA LYS A 578 -4.33 20.25 4.13
C LYS A 578 -2.88 19.81 3.92
N GLY A 579 -2.46 18.73 4.57
CA GLY A 579 -1.10 18.17 4.48
C GLY A 579 -0.90 17.19 3.32
N SER A 580 -1.95 16.42 2.99
CA SER A 580 -1.93 15.32 2.03
C SER A 580 -2.69 15.66 0.74
N LEU A 581 -1.99 16.30 -0.22
CA LEU A 581 -2.58 16.73 -1.50
C LEU A 581 -2.57 15.64 -2.59
N THR A 582 -2.02 14.46 -2.28
CA THR A 582 -1.89 13.32 -3.21
C THR A 582 -2.96 12.26 -3.00
N LEU A 583 -3.92 12.51 -2.11
CA LEU A 583 -4.94 11.54 -1.73
C LEU A 583 -5.86 11.21 -2.93
N GLU A 584 -5.95 9.92 -3.22
CA GLU A 584 -6.79 9.35 -4.29
C GLU A 584 -7.92 8.49 -3.67
N HIS A 585 -7.67 7.84 -2.52
CA HIS A 585 -8.63 6.99 -1.83
C HIS A 585 -8.74 7.37 -0.35
N LEU A 586 -9.96 7.61 0.11
CA LEU A 586 -10.25 7.85 1.53
C LEU A 586 -11.45 7.03 1.99
N ASP A 587 -11.27 6.27 3.06
CA ASP A 587 -12.34 5.61 3.79
C ASP A 587 -12.37 6.12 5.25
N VAL A 588 -13.48 6.75 5.61
CA VAL A 588 -13.77 7.29 6.95
C VAL A 588 -15.11 6.75 7.46
N SER A 589 -15.49 5.55 7.01
CA SER A 589 -16.77 4.94 7.34
C SER A 589 -16.92 4.67 8.83
N TYR A 590 -18.16 4.67 9.33
CA TYR A 590 -18.50 4.38 10.73
C TYR A 590 -17.81 5.33 11.72
N CYS A 591 -17.54 6.56 11.30
CA CYS A 591 -17.09 7.65 12.16
C CYS A 591 -18.26 8.61 12.41
N PRO A 592 -19.10 8.40 13.46
CA PRO A 592 -20.38 9.09 13.61
C PRO A 592 -20.25 10.59 13.94
N GLN A 593 -19.04 11.04 14.28
CA GLN A 593 -18.76 12.44 14.58
C GLN A 593 -18.62 13.30 13.32
N LEU A 594 -18.37 12.70 12.15
CA LEU A 594 -18.07 13.41 10.91
C LEU A 594 -19.33 14.01 10.28
N SER A 595 -19.17 15.22 9.73
CA SER A 595 -20.21 16.03 9.09
C SER A 595 -19.76 16.53 7.71
N ASP A 596 -20.57 17.37 7.06
CA ASP A 596 -20.26 17.95 5.75
C ASP A 596 -18.90 18.67 5.67
N ILE A 597 -18.33 19.04 6.82
CA ILE A 597 -17.02 19.69 6.92
C ILE A 597 -15.91 18.82 6.31
N ILE A 598 -15.95 17.48 6.46
CA ILE A 598 -14.94 16.61 5.85
C ILE A 598 -14.97 16.68 4.33
N ILE A 599 -16.17 16.70 3.75
CA ILE A 599 -16.35 16.75 2.30
C ILE A 599 -15.93 18.11 1.76
N LYS A 600 -16.23 19.19 2.50
CA LYS A 600 -15.70 20.52 2.20
C LYS A 600 -14.17 20.52 2.16
N ALA A 601 -13.50 19.92 3.14
CA ALA A 601 -12.04 19.84 3.17
C ALA A 601 -11.49 19.05 1.96
N LEU A 602 -12.10 17.91 1.63
CA LEU A 602 -11.73 17.11 0.46
C LEU A 602 -11.89 17.89 -0.85
N ALA A 603 -13.03 18.56 -1.03
CA ALA A 603 -13.31 19.35 -2.23
C ALA A 603 -12.34 20.54 -2.42
N ILE A 604 -11.72 21.03 -1.34
CA ILE A 604 -10.73 22.11 -1.39
C ILE A 604 -9.32 21.58 -1.68
N TYR A 605 -8.88 20.52 -0.98
CA TYR A 605 -7.47 20.10 -0.98
C TYR A 605 -7.20 18.81 -1.78
N CYS A 606 -8.16 17.89 -1.88
CA CYS A 606 -7.99 16.54 -2.43
C CYS A 606 -8.81 16.32 -3.71
N ILE A 607 -8.64 17.18 -4.71
CA ILE A 607 -9.45 17.18 -5.94
C ILE A 607 -9.24 15.98 -6.88
N ASN A 608 -8.19 15.20 -6.65
CA ASN A 608 -7.85 14.00 -7.44
C ASN A 608 -8.47 12.72 -6.86
N LEU A 609 -9.42 12.85 -5.94
CA LEU A 609 -10.08 11.73 -5.29
C LEU A 609 -10.80 10.85 -6.34
N THR A 610 -10.50 9.56 -6.30
CA THR A 610 -11.09 8.53 -7.18
C THR A 610 -12.02 7.61 -6.40
N SER A 611 -11.83 7.48 -5.08
CA SER A 611 -12.66 6.67 -4.20
C SER A 611 -12.91 7.37 -2.86
N LEU A 612 -14.17 7.42 -2.46
CA LEU A 612 -14.58 7.95 -1.17
C LEU A 612 -15.61 7.02 -0.51
N SER A 613 -15.37 6.65 0.75
CA SER A 613 -16.37 6.03 1.60
C SER A 613 -16.62 6.88 2.84
N VAL A 614 -17.88 7.27 3.02
CA VAL A 614 -18.42 7.94 4.22
C VAL A 614 -19.59 7.14 4.80
N ALA A 615 -19.62 5.83 4.53
CA ALA A 615 -20.69 4.96 4.97
C ALA A 615 -20.83 5.02 6.49
N GLY A 616 -22.04 5.11 7.02
CA GLY A 616 -22.28 5.19 8.45
C GLY A 616 -21.89 6.52 9.11
N CYS A 617 -21.75 7.59 8.34
CA CYS A 617 -21.67 8.96 8.86
C CYS A 617 -23.06 9.62 8.79
N PRO A 618 -23.86 9.62 9.88
CA PRO A 618 -25.26 10.03 9.83
C PRO A 618 -25.47 11.55 9.67
N LYS A 619 -24.43 12.38 9.86
CA LYS A 619 -24.51 13.85 9.77
C LYS A 619 -24.16 14.40 8.38
N ILE A 620 -23.94 13.53 7.39
CA ILE A 620 -23.66 13.92 6.01
C ILE A 620 -24.96 14.22 5.27
N THR A 621 -25.04 15.39 4.62
CA THR A 621 -26.23 15.90 3.93
C THR A 621 -25.98 16.13 2.43
N ASP A 622 -27.03 16.52 1.70
CA ASP A 622 -26.92 16.82 0.26
C ASP A 622 -25.96 17.99 -0.03
N SER A 623 -25.75 18.91 0.93
CA SER A 623 -24.80 20.02 0.83
C SER A 623 -23.36 19.51 0.67
N ALA A 624 -22.98 18.46 1.39
CA ALA A 624 -21.72 17.77 1.18
C ALA A 624 -21.59 17.24 -0.25
N MET A 625 -22.63 16.57 -0.75
CA MET A 625 -22.60 15.98 -2.09
C MET A 625 -22.55 17.04 -3.19
N GLU A 626 -23.17 18.22 -2.99
CA GLU A 626 -23.01 19.37 -3.86
C GLU A 626 -21.54 19.84 -3.93
N MET A 627 -20.90 20.02 -2.77
CA MET A 627 -19.50 20.45 -2.69
C MET A 627 -18.55 19.42 -3.33
N LEU A 628 -18.80 18.13 -3.10
CA LEU A 628 -18.04 17.03 -3.69
C LEU A 628 -18.16 17.06 -5.22
N SER A 629 -19.39 17.10 -5.74
CA SER A 629 -19.70 17.05 -7.16
C SER A 629 -19.12 18.24 -7.92
N ALA A 630 -19.07 19.41 -7.29
CA ALA A 630 -18.51 20.60 -7.91
C ALA A 630 -16.99 20.52 -8.16
N LYS A 631 -16.25 19.61 -7.50
CA LYS A 631 -14.77 19.59 -7.51
C LYS A 631 -14.14 18.24 -7.83
N CYS A 632 -14.66 17.15 -7.30
CA CYS A 632 -14.08 15.81 -7.42
C CYS A 632 -14.58 15.07 -8.67
N HIS A 633 -14.27 15.62 -9.85
CA HIS A 633 -14.78 15.11 -11.15
C HIS A 633 -14.20 13.75 -11.57
N TYR A 634 -13.13 13.29 -10.92
CA TYR A 634 -12.47 12.00 -11.16
C TYR A 634 -12.97 10.87 -10.26
N LEU A 635 -14.02 11.13 -9.48
CA LEU A 635 -14.58 10.14 -8.57
C LEU A 635 -15.16 8.96 -9.36
N HIS A 636 -14.68 7.75 -9.05
CA HIS A 636 -15.12 6.49 -9.64
C HIS A 636 -15.97 5.66 -8.67
N ILE A 637 -15.66 5.73 -7.38
CA ILE A 637 -16.31 4.94 -6.33
C ILE A 637 -16.79 5.88 -5.24
N LEU A 638 -18.07 5.81 -4.91
CA LEU A 638 -18.67 6.52 -3.79
C LEU A 638 -19.54 5.56 -2.97
N ASP A 639 -19.24 5.47 -1.69
CA ASP A 639 -20.08 4.76 -0.71
C ASP A 639 -20.60 5.75 0.34
N VAL A 640 -21.92 5.92 0.34
CA VAL A 640 -22.69 6.77 1.26
C VAL A 640 -23.70 5.95 2.06
N SER A 641 -23.50 4.63 2.13
CA SER A 641 -24.45 3.72 2.78
C SER A 641 -24.67 4.12 4.25
N GLY A 642 -25.91 4.19 4.70
CA GLY A 642 -26.28 4.60 6.06
C GLY A 642 -26.23 6.11 6.30
N CYS A 643 -25.84 6.95 5.34
CA CYS A 643 -26.02 8.40 5.45
C CYS A 643 -27.52 8.74 5.36
N ILE A 644 -28.18 8.83 6.51
CA ILE A 644 -29.65 8.90 6.61
C ILE A 644 -30.26 10.24 6.18
N LEU A 645 -29.45 11.30 6.06
CA LEU A 645 -29.89 12.66 5.70
C LEU A 645 -29.75 12.97 4.20
N LEU A 646 -29.29 12.01 3.39
CA LEU A 646 -29.17 12.16 1.94
C LEU A 646 -30.51 11.91 1.26
N THR A 647 -30.88 12.81 0.35
CA THR A 647 -32.14 12.75 -0.41
C THR A 647 -31.86 12.56 -1.91
N ASP A 648 -32.92 12.51 -2.72
CA ASP A 648 -32.80 12.48 -4.19
C ASP A 648 -31.92 13.61 -4.75
N GLN A 649 -31.83 14.73 -4.04
CA GLN A 649 -31.02 15.89 -4.43
C GLN A 649 -29.53 15.54 -4.59
N MET A 650 -28.98 14.60 -3.81
CA MET A 650 -27.58 14.19 -3.99
C MET A 650 -27.36 13.51 -5.34
N LEU A 651 -28.35 12.77 -5.86
CA LEU A 651 -28.21 12.03 -7.12
C LEU A 651 -28.12 13.02 -8.27
N GLU A 652 -28.98 14.04 -8.26
CA GLU A 652 -28.91 15.17 -9.21
C GLU A 652 -27.54 15.88 -9.17
N ASN A 653 -27.01 16.11 -7.97
CA ASN A 653 -25.70 16.74 -7.80
C ASN A 653 -24.58 15.90 -8.42
N LEU A 654 -24.58 14.59 -8.16
CA LEU A 654 -23.59 13.65 -8.72
C LEU A 654 -23.69 13.55 -10.25
N GLU A 655 -24.90 13.51 -10.81
CA GLU A 655 -25.11 13.47 -12.27
C GLU A 655 -24.49 14.68 -12.98
N MET A 656 -24.58 15.86 -12.35
CA MET A 656 -24.02 17.09 -12.90
C MET A 656 -22.48 17.11 -12.90
N GLY A 657 -21.86 16.67 -11.80
CA GLY A 657 -20.43 16.87 -11.53
C GLY A 657 -19.53 15.63 -11.67
N CYS A 658 -20.00 14.47 -11.22
CA CYS A 658 -19.20 13.24 -11.10
C CYS A 658 -19.41 12.29 -12.29
N ARG A 659 -19.14 12.77 -13.51
CA ARG A 659 -19.41 12.03 -14.76
C ARG A 659 -18.64 10.72 -14.94
N GLN A 660 -17.61 10.49 -14.12
CA GLN A 660 -16.79 9.28 -14.17
C GLN A 660 -17.16 8.25 -13.09
N LEU A 661 -18.26 8.48 -12.37
CA LEU A 661 -18.73 7.58 -11.31
C LEU A 661 -19.14 6.23 -11.90
N ARG A 662 -18.58 5.15 -11.36
CA ARG A 662 -18.83 3.78 -11.83
C ARG A 662 -19.54 2.95 -10.78
N ILE A 663 -19.19 3.14 -9.52
CA ILE A 663 -19.72 2.38 -8.39
C ILE A 663 -20.34 3.36 -7.40
N LEU A 664 -21.64 3.21 -7.16
CA LEU A 664 -22.37 3.97 -6.15
C LEU A 664 -23.05 3.01 -5.17
N LYS A 665 -22.71 3.14 -3.89
CA LYS A 665 -23.35 2.40 -2.80
C LYS A 665 -24.13 3.35 -1.91
N MET A 666 -25.41 3.07 -1.76
CA MET A 666 -26.39 3.85 -1.01
C MET A 666 -27.37 2.90 -0.31
N GLN A 667 -26.81 1.88 0.36
CA GLN A 667 -27.62 1.00 1.20
C GLN A 667 -28.07 1.75 2.45
N TYR A 668 -29.29 1.52 2.91
CA TYR A 668 -29.84 2.14 4.12
C TYR A 668 -29.99 3.67 4.06
N CYS A 669 -30.16 4.23 2.86
CA CYS A 669 -30.42 5.65 2.62
C CYS A 669 -31.94 5.88 2.47
N ARG A 670 -32.64 5.98 3.60
CA ARG A 670 -34.12 5.98 3.67
C ARG A 670 -34.83 7.12 2.94
N LEU A 671 -34.16 8.25 2.72
CA LEU A 671 -34.73 9.44 2.08
C LEU A 671 -34.46 9.50 0.57
N ILE A 672 -33.78 8.50 0.00
CA ILE A 672 -33.60 8.37 -1.44
C ILE A 672 -34.73 7.49 -1.99
N SER A 673 -35.50 8.02 -2.93
CA SER A 673 -36.59 7.33 -3.59
C SER A 673 -36.09 6.21 -4.50
N LYS A 674 -36.91 5.18 -4.67
CA LYS A 674 -36.59 4.06 -5.56
C LYS A 674 -36.51 4.54 -7.01
N GLU A 675 -37.35 5.51 -7.37
CA GLU A 675 -37.41 6.13 -8.69
C GLU A 675 -36.10 6.85 -9.02
N ALA A 676 -35.56 7.66 -8.09
CA ALA A 676 -34.27 8.32 -8.27
C ALA A 676 -33.12 7.31 -8.35
N ALA A 677 -33.14 6.29 -7.50
CA ALA A 677 -32.17 5.20 -7.55
C ALA A 677 -32.19 4.45 -8.90
N ILE A 678 -33.37 4.21 -9.49
CA ILE A 678 -33.49 3.58 -10.81
C ILE A 678 -32.89 4.49 -11.90
N ARG A 679 -33.12 5.81 -11.85
CA ARG A 679 -32.50 6.74 -12.81
C ARG A 679 -30.97 6.67 -12.77
N MET A 680 -30.40 6.76 -11.58
CA MET A 680 -28.95 6.68 -11.39
C MET A 680 -28.36 5.34 -11.86
N SER A 681 -29.10 4.24 -11.73
CA SER A 681 -28.62 2.90 -12.15
C SER A 681 -28.35 2.78 -13.64
N SER A 682 -28.94 3.67 -14.46
CA SER A 682 -28.67 3.74 -15.89
C SER A 682 -27.34 4.44 -16.23
N ILE A 683 -26.80 5.21 -15.28
CA ILE A 683 -25.60 6.05 -15.42
C ILE A 683 -24.37 5.33 -14.88
N VAL A 684 -24.48 4.68 -13.71
CA VAL A 684 -23.38 3.95 -13.07
C VAL A 684 -23.30 2.49 -13.53
N GLN A 685 -22.12 1.89 -13.41
CA GLN A 685 -21.90 0.48 -13.80
C GLN A 685 -22.39 -0.51 -12.74
N HIS A 686 -22.24 -0.16 -11.46
CA HIS A 686 -22.69 -0.97 -10.33
C HIS A 686 -23.34 -0.08 -9.27
N GLN A 687 -24.51 -0.51 -8.80
CA GLN A 687 -25.28 0.20 -7.79
C GLN A 687 -25.76 -0.76 -6.70
N GLU A 688 -25.60 -0.35 -5.45
CA GLU A 688 -26.20 -1.00 -4.29
C GLU A 688 -27.15 -0.01 -3.60
N TYR A 689 -28.42 -0.37 -3.49
CA TYR A 689 -29.45 0.53 -2.95
C TYR A 689 -30.41 -0.23 -2.03
N SER A 690 -30.74 0.40 -0.91
CA SER A 690 -31.78 -0.06 0.02
C SER A 690 -32.35 1.13 0.77
N ALA A 691 -33.67 1.25 0.82
CA ALA A 691 -34.38 2.26 1.59
C ALA A 691 -34.65 1.84 3.06
N SER A 692 -34.17 0.67 3.48
CA SER A 692 -34.37 0.16 4.83
C SER A 692 -33.67 1.04 5.88
N ASN A 693 -34.14 0.99 7.12
CA ASN A 693 -33.43 1.65 8.22
C ASN A 693 -32.01 1.09 8.39
N PRO A 694 -31.04 1.92 8.80
CA PRO A 694 -29.70 1.47 9.11
C PRO A 694 -29.75 0.43 10.25
N PRO A 695 -29.01 -0.68 10.12
CA PRO A 695 -28.84 -1.64 11.19
C PRO A 695 -28.21 -1.00 12.44
N LEU A 696 -28.55 -1.50 13.64
CA LEU A 696 -28.02 -0.99 14.91
C LEU A 696 -26.48 -1.05 15.02
N TRP A 697 -25.84 -1.97 14.30
CA TRP A 697 -24.37 -2.10 14.30
C TRP A 697 -23.66 -0.93 13.62
N PHE A 698 -24.38 -0.05 12.91
CA PHE A 698 -23.86 1.25 12.48
C PHE A 698 -23.52 2.19 13.65
N GLY A 699 -23.95 1.87 14.87
CA GLY A 699 -23.61 2.62 16.08
C GLY A 699 -24.54 3.80 16.39
N TYR A 700 -25.60 4.00 15.60
CA TYR A 700 -26.64 5.02 15.80
C TYR A 700 -28.04 4.44 15.54
N ASP A 701 -29.07 5.10 16.05
CA ASP A 701 -30.48 4.74 15.83
C ASP A 701 -31.04 5.28 14.49
N SER A 702 -32.32 5.01 14.18
CA SER A 702 -32.95 5.45 12.93
C SER A 702 -32.96 6.98 12.72
N GLU A 703 -32.76 7.75 13.78
CA GLU A 703 -32.67 9.22 13.76
C GLU A 703 -31.22 9.71 13.70
N GLY A 704 -30.23 8.81 13.59
CA GLY A 704 -28.82 9.19 13.52
C GLY A 704 -28.20 9.53 14.87
N LYS A 705 -28.91 9.26 15.98
CA LYS A 705 -28.40 9.52 17.32
C LYS A 705 -27.54 8.35 17.78
N SER A 706 -26.34 8.66 18.29
CA SER A 706 -25.38 7.67 18.76
C SER A 706 -25.96 6.77 19.85
N LEU A 707 -25.82 5.45 19.67
CA LEU A 707 -26.25 4.45 20.66
C LEU A 707 -25.30 4.40 21.87
N ARG A 708 -24.03 4.79 21.69
CA ARG A 708 -23.03 4.82 22.78
C ARG A 708 -23.29 5.95 23.78
N GLU A 709 -23.84 7.07 23.31
CA GLU A 709 -24.26 8.17 24.18
C GLU A 709 -25.37 7.73 25.15
N LYS A 710 -26.32 6.90 24.68
CA LYS A 710 -27.41 6.34 25.51
C LYS A 710 -26.87 5.47 26.66
N GLN A 711 -25.87 4.63 26.40
CA GLN A 711 -25.23 3.78 27.42
C GLN A 711 -24.43 4.60 28.45
N ASN A 712 -23.71 5.64 28.03
CA ASN A 712 -22.98 6.51 28.97
C ASN A 712 -23.93 7.39 29.81
N THR A 713 -25.08 7.81 29.26
CA THR A 713 -26.10 8.52 30.03
C THR A 713 -26.86 7.62 31.01
N SER A 714 -27.10 6.34 30.67
CA SER A 714 -27.72 5.40 31.63
C SER A 714 -26.80 5.07 32.79
N LEU A 715 -25.49 4.93 32.53
CA LEU A 715 -24.48 4.73 33.58
C LEU A 715 -24.35 5.96 34.49
N LYS A 716 -24.29 7.18 33.94
CA LYS A 716 -24.27 8.41 34.74
C LYS A 716 -25.56 8.62 35.55
N ASN A 717 -26.72 8.30 34.99
CA ASN A 717 -27.98 8.39 35.73
C ASN A 717 -28.07 7.36 36.86
N SER A 718 -27.51 6.14 36.67
CA SER A 718 -27.42 5.15 37.74
C SER A 718 -26.49 5.58 38.90
N GLU A 719 -25.38 6.29 38.59
CA GLU A 719 -24.48 6.85 39.60
C GLU A 719 -25.08 8.07 40.34
N LEU A 720 -25.92 8.87 39.67
CA LEU A 720 -26.65 9.98 40.28
C LEU A 720 -27.78 9.49 41.20
N THR A 721 -28.55 8.47 40.78
CA THR A 721 -29.58 7.86 41.64
C THR A 721 -28.98 7.12 42.84
N ALA A 722 -27.78 6.54 42.70
CA ALA A 722 -27.08 5.93 43.83
C ALA A 722 -26.63 6.98 44.87
N LYS A 723 -26.19 8.17 44.43
CA LYS A 723 -25.79 9.27 45.33
C LYS A 723 -26.97 9.97 46.01
N GLU A 724 -28.13 10.05 45.37
CA GLU A 724 -29.36 10.57 45.99
C GLU A 724 -29.98 9.56 46.99
N SER A 725 -29.79 8.25 46.79
CA SER A 725 -30.28 7.23 47.73
C SER A 725 -29.47 7.10 49.03
N THR A 726 -28.23 7.61 49.07
CA THR A 726 -27.37 7.59 50.26
C THR A 726 -27.57 8.78 51.20
N TYR A 727 -28.38 9.78 50.84
CA TYR A 727 -28.65 10.95 51.67
C TYR A 727 -30.03 10.97 52.34
N ASN A 728 -30.90 9.98 52.07
CA ASN A 728 -32.30 9.97 52.56
C ASN A 728 -32.67 8.78 53.47
N ASN A 729 -31.71 7.94 53.89
CA ASN A 729 -32.00 6.76 54.73
C ASN A 729 -31.24 6.78 56.08
N GLU A 730 -31.14 7.94 56.72
CA GLU A 730 -30.86 8.07 58.15
C GLU A 730 -31.99 8.87 58.81
N GLU A 731 -33.22 8.36 58.81
CA GLU A 731 -34.21 8.71 59.83
C GLU A 731 -35.36 7.68 59.85
N GLU A 732 -35.67 7.27 61.08
CA GLU A 732 -36.87 6.55 61.53
C GLU A 732 -36.93 5.01 61.42
N ALA A 733 -36.59 4.42 62.57
CA ALA A 733 -37.03 3.11 63.04
C ALA A 733 -38.49 3.15 63.54
N VAL A 734 -39.26 2.10 63.25
CA VAL A 734 -40.10 1.26 64.14
C VAL A 734 -40.80 0.20 63.28
#